data_AF-A0A1H8BUP4-F1
#
_entry.id   AF-A0A1H8BUP4-F1
#
_cell.length_a   1.000
_cell.length_b   1.000
_cell.length_c   1.000
_cell.angle_alpha   90.00
_cell.angle_beta   90.00
_cell.angle_gamma   90.00
#
_symmetry.space_group_name_H-M   'P 1'
#
loop_
_entity.id
_entity.type
_entity.pdbx_description
1 polymer ?
#
loop_
_entity_poly.entity_id
_entity_poly.type
_entity_poly.pdbx_seq_one_letter_code
_entity_poly.pdbx_strand_id
1 'polypeptide(L)'
;MPGPSLGTNLHALVDWSTAFPFVDLFRMSRPWYTQSEGAFDTGQADLLELDSAGWVKAFTQDGSPAPFERVATLLFTGGHVPAGTYVLEWEGEGSIDLGLIPGDAIVRRGDHSITFRLEEGDTLQIALTETDPEGVGNYLRNLQLYNRQDADLIAAGQVFAPEFLEKIADFRVLRFMDWMSTNNSKVTEWDDTRPGGSVRETDYDTDAQGASVETMVAVANQVKADAWFNIPHGASDDYIRTFATYVRDHLADGLVARFEFSNEVWNWGFDQTHYAQAQAEALWGAGVEGGWMQWYGMRAAQMAEIVAEVFGTETGTRALNVFATQAGWQGLEGYALDAADFVAAGGTPPRDAPFHIYAIAPYFGGSIGSGDYADLVNDWIAAGESGFAAAIDFLRHGDVPDSLAHIGESIAYHAGVAQALGWQLEAYEGGQHIVDLDGLFGGEQDPEQTAFFVDLVKRPEFQDLYAEYFQIWKDNGGGLMAQFSDFGAGDQYGSWGIWDSAYAEDSPRALAVKAFRDGVAAWWADDRPSETFENGAARVDREGDDVMQGTARGDILVALAGNNSVDGAEGDDLLTAGAGDDGLSGGAGDDVLTARGGADGLLGGKGRDVLNGGDGADVLTGGRGADLLSGGLGADRFIFTETADSAVGAGDSILDFQRGHDQLDISALGGGQALVWRASRAFSGSGVAELRIERPNGDQPLMVQIDENGDGATDLEIMLVGTGGIGIADLLL
;
A
#
# COMPACT_ATOMS: atom_id res chain seq x y z
N MET A 1 -20.68 4.84 10.55
CA MET A 1 -20.75 6.14 9.82
C MET A 1 -21.30 5.86 8.43
N PRO A 2 -21.73 6.82 7.58
CA PRO A 2 -21.95 6.46 6.17
C PRO A 2 -20.64 5.88 5.61
N GLY A 3 -20.71 4.77 4.87
CA GLY A 3 -19.52 4.20 4.24
C GLY A 3 -18.90 5.16 3.23
N PRO A 4 -17.63 4.98 2.85
CA PRO A 4 -16.91 5.96 2.06
C PRO A 4 -17.48 6.12 0.66
N SER A 5 -17.46 7.35 0.12
CA SER A 5 -18.14 7.68 -1.14
C SER A 5 -17.26 8.19 -2.28
N LEU A 6 -15.96 8.33 -2.08
CA LEU A 6 -15.00 8.72 -3.12
C LEU A 6 -13.92 7.66 -3.25
N GLY A 7 -13.35 7.53 -4.44
CA GLY A 7 -12.13 6.77 -4.69
C GLY A 7 -10.94 7.69 -4.96
N THR A 8 -9.78 7.10 -5.18
CA THR A 8 -8.59 7.80 -5.66
C THR A 8 -7.75 6.88 -6.54
N ASN A 9 -7.08 7.45 -7.53
CA ASN A 9 -5.97 6.78 -8.18
C ASN A 9 -4.72 6.93 -7.32
N LEU A 10 -3.91 5.87 -7.24
CA LEU A 10 -2.67 5.86 -6.46
C LEU A 10 -1.51 6.40 -7.30
N HIS A 11 -0.75 7.33 -6.75
CA HIS A 11 0.41 7.94 -7.37
C HIS A 11 1.46 6.89 -7.77
N ALA A 12 2.15 7.15 -8.87
CA ALA A 12 3.16 6.26 -9.44
C ALA A 12 4.19 5.74 -8.43
N LEU A 13 4.58 4.48 -8.61
CA LEU A 13 5.69 3.85 -7.91
C LEU A 13 6.99 4.21 -8.61
N VAL A 14 7.59 5.33 -8.24
CA VAL A 14 8.81 5.87 -8.83
C VAL A 14 9.75 6.35 -7.73
N ASP A 15 11.04 6.40 -7.99
CA ASP A 15 12.04 6.74 -6.97
C ASP A 15 12.00 8.20 -6.48
N TRP A 16 11.18 9.03 -7.12
CA TRP A 16 10.85 10.40 -6.71
C TRP A 16 9.44 10.54 -6.13
N SER A 17 8.70 9.43 -5.93
CA SER A 17 7.34 9.45 -5.40
C SER A 17 7.28 10.03 -3.99
N THR A 18 6.28 10.86 -3.72
CA THR A 18 6.02 11.41 -2.38
C THR A 18 5.06 10.55 -1.55
N ALA A 19 4.56 9.44 -2.11
CA ALA A 19 3.62 8.53 -1.47
C ALA A 19 4.27 7.59 -0.44
N PHE A 20 5.55 7.24 -0.63
CA PHE A 20 6.29 6.29 0.22
C PHE A 20 5.47 5.09 0.71
N PRO A 21 4.90 4.27 -0.20
CA PRO A 21 3.90 3.28 0.18
C PRO A 21 4.47 2.10 0.95
N PHE A 22 5.78 1.86 0.91
CA PHE A 22 6.41 0.69 1.51
C PHE A 22 7.25 1.04 2.74
N VAL A 23 7.25 0.13 3.72
CA VAL A 23 8.19 0.19 4.85
C VAL A 23 9.60 -0.12 4.36
N ASP A 24 9.75 -1.14 3.51
CA ASP A 24 10.98 -1.42 2.79
C ASP A 24 11.09 -0.51 1.56
N LEU A 25 11.79 0.60 1.75
CA LEU A 25 12.03 1.64 0.76
C LEU A 25 12.87 1.12 -0.41
N PHE A 26 13.58 -0.01 -0.28
CA PHE A 26 14.31 -0.60 -1.41
C PHE A 26 13.38 -0.99 -2.56
N ARG A 27 12.11 -1.28 -2.26
CA ARG A 27 11.07 -1.56 -3.27
C ARG A 27 10.83 -0.40 -4.23
N MET A 28 11.20 0.81 -3.82
CA MET A 28 11.12 2.06 -4.60
C MET A 28 12.41 2.36 -5.38
N SER A 29 13.33 1.40 -5.52
CA SER A 29 14.59 1.59 -6.24
C SER A 29 14.46 1.46 -7.75
N ARG A 30 15.27 2.25 -8.47
CA ARG A 30 15.39 2.16 -9.94
C ARG A 30 15.91 0.78 -10.39
N PRO A 31 15.74 0.43 -11.69
CA PRO A 31 16.43 -0.72 -12.27
C PRO A 31 17.94 -0.62 -12.02
N TRP A 32 18.59 -1.78 -11.90
CA TRP A 32 20.04 -1.85 -11.86
C TRP A 32 20.64 -1.24 -13.13
N TYR A 33 21.61 -0.35 -12.96
CA TYR A 33 22.42 0.19 -14.04
C TYR A 33 23.90 -0.03 -13.76
N THR A 34 24.71 0.02 -14.82
CA THR A 34 26.12 -0.34 -14.78
C THR A 34 27.00 0.91 -14.79
N GLN A 35 28.06 0.97 -13.98
CA GLN A 35 28.93 2.16 -13.91
C GLN A 35 30.41 1.84 -14.09
N SER A 36 31.16 2.80 -14.61
CA SER A 36 32.63 2.77 -14.70
C SER A 36 33.20 4.14 -14.35
N GLU A 37 34.51 4.23 -14.10
CA GLU A 37 35.20 5.52 -13.97
C GLU A 37 34.85 6.47 -15.14
N GLY A 38 34.26 7.62 -14.81
CA GLY A 38 33.87 8.65 -15.78
C GLY A 38 32.52 8.43 -16.49
N ALA A 39 31.80 7.34 -16.22
CA ALA A 39 30.48 7.07 -16.77
C ALA A 39 29.45 6.79 -15.65
N PHE A 40 28.41 7.63 -15.58
CA PHE A 40 27.34 7.45 -14.59
C PHE A 40 26.52 6.20 -14.88
N ASP A 41 26.18 5.95 -16.14
CA ASP A 41 25.56 4.73 -16.64
C ASP A 41 26.27 4.34 -17.94
N THR A 42 26.71 3.08 -18.05
CA THR A 42 27.36 2.56 -19.25
C THR A 42 26.35 2.04 -20.29
N GLY A 43 25.06 1.89 -19.92
CA GLY A 43 24.01 1.37 -20.79
C GLY A 43 24.16 -0.12 -21.08
N GLN A 44 24.72 -0.88 -20.13
CA GLN A 44 25.05 -2.31 -20.29
C GLN A 44 24.32 -3.21 -19.28
N ALA A 45 23.17 -2.75 -18.77
CA ALA A 45 22.35 -3.51 -17.83
C ALA A 45 21.92 -4.89 -18.37
N ASP A 46 21.74 -5.04 -19.69
CA ASP A 46 21.43 -6.32 -20.35
C ASP A 46 22.52 -7.41 -20.17
N LEU A 47 23.72 -7.03 -19.70
CA LEU A 47 24.81 -7.96 -19.40
C LEU A 47 24.77 -8.50 -17.96
N LEU A 48 23.85 -8.02 -17.12
CA LEU A 48 23.72 -8.45 -15.73
C LEU A 48 23.14 -9.86 -15.63
N GLU A 49 23.73 -10.69 -14.77
CA GLU A 49 23.12 -11.95 -14.36
C GLU A 49 22.20 -11.73 -13.17
N LEU A 50 20.90 -11.66 -13.44
CA LEU A 50 19.89 -11.56 -12.40
C LEU A 50 19.31 -12.93 -12.02
N ASP A 51 18.92 -13.10 -10.77
CA ASP A 51 18.03 -14.21 -10.38
C ASP A 51 16.57 -13.90 -10.77
N SER A 52 15.65 -14.80 -10.43
CA SER A 52 14.22 -14.62 -10.75
C SER A 52 13.55 -13.49 -9.96
N ALA A 53 14.14 -13.03 -8.86
CA ALA A 53 13.64 -11.87 -8.12
C ALA A 53 14.21 -10.55 -8.66
N GLY A 54 15.33 -10.61 -9.39
CA GLY A 54 16.05 -9.45 -9.95
C GLY A 54 17.35 -9.12 -9.23
N TRP A 55 17.85 -9.98 -8.34
CA TRP A 55 19.11 -9.76 -7.61
C TRP A 55 20.33 -10.05 -8.48
N VAL A 56 21.36 -9.21 -8.37
CA VAL A 56 22.60 -9.33 -9.15
C VAL A 56 23.45 -10.49 -8.61
N LYS A 57 23.44 -11.61 -9.34
CA LYS A 57 24.18 -12.82 -8.97
C LYS A 57 25.68 -12.69 -9.20
N ALA A 58 26.04 -12.11 -10.33
CA ALA A 58 27.42 -11.89 -10.75
C ALA A 58 27.46 -10.84 -11.87
N PHE A 59 28.61 -10.18 -12.01
CA PHE A 59 28.91 -9.35 -13.17
C PHE A 59 30.35 -9.45 -13.67
N THR A 60 31.12 -10.38 -13.11
CA THR A 60 32.50 -10.73 -13.50
C THR A 60 32.53 -12.16 -14.04
N GLN A 61 31.81 -12.41 -15.14
CA GLN A 61 31.44 -13.77 -15.54
C GLN A 61 32.60 -14.65 -16.08
N ASP A 62 33.82 -14.11 -16.29
CA ASP A 62 34.94 -14.88 -16.86
C ASP A 62 36.35 -14.44 -16.41
N GLY A 63 36.47 -13.57 -15.40
CA GLY A 63 37.75 -13.01 -14.98
C GLY A 63 38.40 -12.05 -15.99
N SER A 64 37.69 -11.68 -17.07
CA SER A 64 37.99 -10.46 -17.81
C SER A 64 37.57 -9.25 -16.98
N PRO A 65 38.17 -8.05 -17.18
CA PRO A 65 37.60 -6.83 -16.61
C PRO A 65 36.18 -6.73 -17.16
N ALA A 66 35.18 -6.78 -16.27
CA ALA A 66 33.82 -6.42 -16.64
C ALA A 66 33.89 -5.04 -17.34
N PRO A 67 33.09 -4.80 -18.39
CA PRO A 67 33.11 -3.51 -19.07
C PRO A 67 32.66 -2.36 -18.16
N PHE A 68 32.12 -2.71 -16.98
CA PHE A 68 31.75 -1.85 -15.87
C PHE A 68 32.38 -2.33 -14.56
N GLU A 69 32.63 -1.38 -13.66
CA GLU A 69 33.36 -1.58 -12.39
C GLU A 69 32.42 -1.83 -11.21
N ARG A 70 31.15 -1.43 -11.33
CA ARG A 70 30.12 -1.59 -10.30
C ARG A 70 28.72 -1.59 -10.91
N VAL A 71 27.78 -2.12 -10.16
CA VAL A 71 26.34 -2.11 -10.48
C VAL A 71 25.65 -1.25 -9.44
N ALA A 72 24.78 -0.33 -9.84
CA ALA A 72 24.17 0.62 -8.94
C ALA A 72 22.67 0.75 -9.17
N THR A 73 21.99 1.26 -8.14
CA THR A 73 20.60 1.73 -8.22
C THR A 73 20.47 3.07 -7.51
N LEU A 74 19.39 3.81 -7.82
CA LEU A 74 19.05 5.10 -7.23
C LEU A 74 17.74 5.03 -6.47
N LEU A 75 17.67 5.82 -5.41
CA LEU A 75 16.47 6.13 -4.65
C LEU A 75 16.43 7.63 -4.35
N PHE A 76 15.21 8.14 -4.17
CA PHE A 76 14.92 9.49 -3.66
C PHE A 76 15.36 10.64 -4.56
N THR A 77 15.38 10.47 -5.90
CA THR A 77 15.87 11.52 -6.82
C THR A 77 15.02 12.79 -6.90
N GLY A 78 13.86 12.80 -6.24
CA GLY A 78 12.96 13.97 -6.13
C GLY A 78 13.24 14.88 -4.94
N GLY A 79 14.16 14.49 -4.03
CA GLY A 79 14.49 15.28 -2.84
C GLY A 79 13.42 15.26 -1.75
N HIS A 80 12.55 14.26 -1.75
CA HIS A 80 11.42 14.14 -0.82
C HIS A 80 11.66 13.16 0.33
N VAL A 81 12.87 12.58 0.43
CA VAL A 81 13.18 11.64 1.51
C VAL A 81 13.06 12.32 2.88
N PRO A 82 12.33 11.73 3.84
CA PRO A 82 12.28 12.27 5.19
C PRO A 82 13.68 12.27 5.82
N ALA A 83 14.03 13.35 6.51
CA ALA A 83 15.27 13.37 7.28
C ALA A 83 15.23 12.29 8.36
N GLY A 84 16.32 11.54 8.53
CA GLY A 84 16.32 10.40 9.43
C GLY A 84 17.60 9.60 9.46
N THR A 85 17.61 8.60 10.34
CA THR A 85 18.67 7.57 10.36
C THR A 85 18.13 6.31 9.68
N TYR A 86 18.81 5.87 8.64
CA TYR A 86 18.41 4.75 7.81
C TYR A 86 19.33 3.55 8.01
N VAL A 87 18.79 2.37 7.75
CA VAL A 87 19.51 1.10 7.78
C VAL A 87 19.32 0.43 6.41
N LEU A 88 20.45 0.06 5.80
CA LEU A 88 20.49 -0.88 4.68
C LEU A 88 21.02 -2.21 5.22
N GLU A 89 20.24 -3.27 5.05
CA GLU A 89 20.59 -4.65 5.41
C GLU A 89 20.51 -5.56 4.18
N TRP A 90 21.24 -6.67 4.19
CA TRP A 90 21.24 -7.62 3.09
C TRP A 90 21.63 -9.03 3.53
N GLU A 91 21.33 -10.01 2.69
CA GLU A 91 21.90 -11.35 2.77
C GLU A 91 23.01 -11.54 1.73
N GLY A 92 23.90 -12.50 1.99
CA GLY A 92 24.96 -12.90 1.07
C GLY A 92 26.27 -12.14 1.26
N GLU A 93 27.25 -12.48 0.43
CA GLU A 93 28.61 -11.95 0.54
C GLU A 93 28.95 -11.08 -0.67
N GLY A 94 29.60 -9.95 -0.39
CA GLY A 94 29.92 -8.94 -1.37
C GLY A 94 30.21 -7.60 -0.70
N SER A 95 30.38 -6.57 -1.52
CA SER A 95 30.71 -5.22 -1.07
C SER A 95 29.69 -4.21 -1.58
N ILE A 96 29.16 -3.39 -0.67
CA ILE A 96 28.20 -2.31 -0.96
C ILE A 96 28.79 -0.95 -0.56
N ASP A 97 28.67 0.01 -1.47
CA ASP A 97 28.97 1.41 -1.25
C ASP A 97 27.73 2.29 -1.40
N LEU A 98 27.65 3.31 -0.54
CA LEU A 98 26.61 4.34 -0.60
C LEU A 98 27.21 5.60 -1.25
N GLY A 99 26.51 6.13 -2.23
CA GLY A 99 26.88 7.32 -2.98
C GLY A 99 25.78 8.38 -2.99
N LEU A 100 26.10 9.56 -3.53
CA LEU A 100 25.23 10.74 -3.61
C LEU A 100 24.75 11.32 -2.28
N ILE A 101 25.27 10.82 -1.16
CA ILE A 101 25.10 11.35 0.19
C ILE A 101 26.44 11.91 0.71
N PRO A 102 26.43 12.81 1.73
CA PRO A 102 27.65 13.30 2.36
C PRO A 102 28.54 12.18 2.91
N GLY A 103 29.86 12.32 2.80
CA GLY A 103 30.80 11.26 3.23
C GLY A 103 30.79 10.96 4.74
N ASP A 104 30.32 11.89 5.56
CA ASP A 104 30.11 11.74 7.01
C ASP A 104 28.69 11.29 7.38
N ALA A 105 27.82 11.02 6.39
CA ALA A 105 26.48 10.48 6.59
C ALA A 105 26.52 9.04 7.14
N ILE A 106 27.54 8.24 6.81
CA ILE A 106 27.67 6.86 7.29
C ILE A 106 28.01 6.86 8.78
N VAL A 107 27.07 6.35 9.58
CA VAL A 107 27.18 6.24 11.04
C VAL A 107 27.93 4.97 11.44
N ARG A 108 27.60 3.84 10.81
CA ARG A 108 28.17 2.53 11.14
C ARG A 108 28.15 1.60 9.93
N ARG A 109 29.22 0.82 9.74
CA ARG A 109 29.24 -0.36 8.87
C ARG A 109 29.35 -1.61 9.74
N GLY A 110 28.38 -2.51 9.62
CA GLY A 110 28.42 -3.88 10.14
C GLY A 110 28.77 -4.87 9.03
N ASP A 111 28.74 -6.16 9.35
CA ASP A 111 29.09 -7.23 8.40
C ASP A 111 28.05 -7.33 7.26
N HIS A 112 26.77 -7.20 7.59
CA HIS A 112 25.64 -7.23 6.64
C HIS A 112 24.69 -6.03 6.80
N SER A 113 25.21 -4.89 7.28
CA SER A 113 24.41 -3.68 7.45
C SER A 113 25.23 -2.40 7.30
N ILE A 114 24.58 -1.33 6.81
CA ILE A 114 25.09 0.04 6.86
C ILE A 114 24.03 0.92 7.49
N THR A 115 24.38 1.61 8.59
CA THR A 115 23.57 2.71 9.12
C THR A 115 24.13 4.03 8.64
N PHE A 116 23.26 4.90 8.12
CA PHE A 116 23.60 6.23 7.65
C PHE A 116 22.48 7.24 7.95
N ARG A 117 22.76 8.53 7.78
CA ARG A 117 21.75 9.60 7.88
C ARG A 117 21.41 10.14 6.50
N LEU A 118 20.14 10.48 6.30
CA LEU A 118 19.69 11.27 5.16
C LEU A 118 19.04 12.54 5.69
N GLU A 119 19.21 13.63 4.96
CA GLU A 119 18.51 14.89 5.16
C GLU A 119 17.48 15.09 4.04
N GLU A 120 16.51 15.99 4.26
CA GLU A 120 15.58 16.38 3.21
C GLU A 120 16.34 16.92 1.99
N GLY A 121 15.96 16.46 0.79
CA GLY A 121 16.65 16.78 -0.45
C GLY A 121 17.75 15.81 -0.87
N ASP A 122 18.19 14.88 0.00
CA ASP A 122 19.22 13.91 -0.36
C ASP A 122 18.73 12.91 -1.42
N THR A 123 19.68 12.46 -2.25
CA THR A 123 19.51 11.33 -3.19
C THR A 123 20.44 10.21 -2.75
N LEU A 124 19.94 8.97 -2.74
CA LEU A 124 20.72 7.81 -2.36
C LEU A 124 21.11 6.98 -3.59
N GLN A 125 22.39 6.69 -3.73
CA GLN A 125 22.89 5.64 -4.62
C GLN A 125 23.36 4.45 -3.79
N ILE A 126 22.91 3.26 -4.14
CA ILE A 126 23.43 1.99 -3.60
C ILE A 126 24.21 1.31 -4.73
N ALA A 127 25.50 1.06 -4.51
CA ALA A 127 26.39 0.47 -5.50
C ALA A 127 26.99 -0.85 -4.99
N LEU A 128 26.78 -1.93 -5.74
CA LEU A 128 27.43 -3.21 -5.56
C LEU A 128 28.79 -3.16 -6.27
N THR A 129 29.88 -3.24 -5.51
CA THR A 129 31.25 -3.32 -6.05
C THR A 129 31.74 -4.76 -6.17
N GLU A 130 31.12 -5.68 -5.44
CA GLU A 130 31.41 -7.12 -5.50
C GLU A 130 30.17 -7.91 -5.03
N THR A 131 29.89 -9.07 -5.62
CA THR A 131 28.80 -9.99 -5.22
C THR A 131 29.25 -11.44 -5.50
N ASP A 132 28.97 -12.36 -4.57
CA ASP A 132 29.44 -13.76 -4.59
C ASP A 132 30.96 -13.92 -4.87
N PRO A 133 31.85 -13.30 -4.07
CA PRO A 133 33.29 -13.28 -4.33
C PRO A 133 33.94 -14.67 -4.42
N GLU A 134 33.35 -15.65 -3.74
CA GLU A 134 33.83 -17.04 -3.74
C GLU A 134 33.22 -17.90 -4.86
N GLY A 135 32.25 -17.38 -5.61
CA GLY A 135 31.57 -18.09 -6.70
C GLY A 135 30.80 -19.33 -6.24
N VAL A 136 30.28 -19.31 -5.00
CA VAL A 136 29.58 -20.44 -4.38
C VAL A 136 28.06 -20.28 -4.43
N GLY A 137 27.57 -19.23 -5.08
CA GLY A 137 26.16 -18.87 -5.17
C GLY A 137 25.66 -18.06 -3.97
N ASN A 138 26.55 -17.49 -3.15
CA ASN A 138 26.17 -16.66 -2.00
C ASN A 138 26.22 -15.16 -2.34
N TYR A 139 25.51 -14.77 -3.41
CA TYR A 139 25.42 -13.40 -3.89
C TYR A 139 24.58 -12.51 -2.97
N LEU A 140 24.83 -11.21 -3.06
CA LEU A 140 24.06 -10.15 -2.39
C LEU A 140 22.60 -10.20 -2.84
N ARG A 141 21.68 -10.30 -1.88
CA ARG A 141 20.23 -10.39 -2.11
C ARG A 141 19.46 -9.93 -0.88
N ASN A 142 18.13 -9.83 -1.01
CA ASN A 142 17.23 -9.39 0.05
C ASN A 142 17.70 -8.07 0.69
N LEU A 143 18.10 -7.11 -0.14
CA LEU A 143 18.44 -5.78 0.36
C LEU A 143 17.17 -5.13 0.90
N GLN A 144 17.21 -4.73 2.16
CA GLN A 144 16.14 -4.00 2.83
C GLN A 144 16.65 -2.62 3.24
N LEU A 145 15.95 -1.58 2.80
CA LEU A 145 16.25 -0.21 3.17
C LEU A 145 15.07 0.36 3.93
N TYR A 146 15.30 0.79 5.16
CA TYR A 146 14.23 1.32 6.00
C TYR A 146 14.74 2.43 6.92
N ASN A 147 13.85 3.30 7.35
CA ASN A 147 14.18 4.22 8.44
C ASN A 147 14.33 3.38 9.71
N ARG A 148 15.39 3.60 10.48
CA ARG A 148 15.71 2.81 11.68
C ARG A 148 14.53 2.69 12.65
N GLN A 149 13.69 3.72 12.72
CA GLN A 149 12.52 3.71 13.59
C GLN A 149 11.50 2.61 13.21
N ASP A 150 11.43 2.25 11.93
CA ASP A 150 10.49 1.29 11.34
C ASP A 150 11.02 -0.16 11.33
N ALA A 151 12.11 -0.45 12.04
CA ALA A 151 12.74 -1.78 12.04
C ALA A 151 11.79 -2.91 12.48
N ASP A 152 10.84 -2.64 13.37
CA ASP A 152 9.88 -3.66 13.83
C ASP A 152 8.79 -3.91 12.81
N LEU A 153 8.37 -2.87 12.07
CA LEU A 153 7.46 -3.05 10.95
C LEU A 153 8.09 -3.98 9.91
N ILE A 154 9.39 -3.81 9.62
CA ILE A 154 10.14 -4.75 8.77
C ILE A 154 10.16 -6.15 9.37
N ALA A 155 10.49 -6.30 10.65
CA ALA A 155 10.58 -7.60 11.32
C ALA A 155 9.22 -8.33 11.40
N ALA A 156 8.13 -7.59 11.54
CA ALA A 156 6.75 -8.08 11.51
C ALA A 156 6.27 -8.44 10.10
N GLY A 157 7.08 -8.17 9.06
CA GLY A 157 6.71 -8.42 7.67
C GLY A 157 5.71 -7.41 7.11
N GLN A 158 5.58 -6.24 7.73
CA GLN A 158 4.71 -5.18 7.26
C GLN A 158 5.20 -4.67 5.90
N VAL A 159 4.31 -4.73 4.90
CA VAL A 159 4.63 -4.31 3.54
C VAL A 159 4.46 -2.80 3.39
N PHE A 160 3.33 -2.27 3.86
CA PHE A 160 2.95 -0.88 3.60
C PHE A 160 3.21 0.04 4.78
N ALA A 161 3.71 1.24 4.50
CA ALA A 161 3.95 2.27 5.50
C ALA A 161 2.64 2.74 6.13
N PRO A 162 2.53 2.82 7.46
CA PRO A 162 1.31 3.28 8.13
C PRO A 162 0.85 4.68 7.71
N GLU A 163 1.77 5.62 7.46
CA GLU A 163 1.43 6.98 7.02
C GLU A 163 0.75 7.00 5.67
N PHE A 164 1.19 6.12 4.76
CA PHE A 164 0.53 5.92 3.48
C PHE A 164 -0.86 5.33 3.69
N LEU A 165 -0.97 4.24 4.47
CA LEU A 165 -2.24 3.56 4.76
C LEU A 165 -3.26 4.50 5.40
N GLU A 166 -2.87 5.34 6.35
CA GLU A 166 -3.77 6.28 7.05
C GLU A 166 -4.45 7.24 6.05
N LYS A 167 -3.72 7.73 5.06
CA LYS A 167 -4.25 8.66 4.06
C LYS A 167 -5.24 7.99 3.11
N ILE A 168 -4.98 6.74 2.74
CA ILE A 168 -5.79 6.02 1.75
C ILE A 168 -6.90 5.13 2.35
N ALA A 169 -6.87 4.88 3.66
CA ALA A 169 -7.75 3.99 4.42
C ALA A 169 -9.23 4.11 4.05
N ASP A 170 -9.78 5.33 4.10
CA ASP A 170 -11.23 5.52 3.96
C ASP A 170 -11.66 5.78 2.50
N PHE A 171 -10.84 5.50 1.49
CA PHE A 171 -11.35 5.57 0.11
C PHE A 171 -12.19 4.34 -0.22
N ARG A 172 -13.30 4.57 -0.92
CA ARG A 172 -14.20 3.52 -1.42
C ARG A 172 -13.49 2.60 -2.40
N VAL A 173 -12.65 3.18 -3.25
CA VAL A 173 -11.96 2.50 -4.34
C VAL A 173 -10.54 3.02 -4.47
N LEU A 174 -9.59 2.12 -4.62
CA LEU A 174 -8.24 2.42 -5.09
C LEU A 174 -8.15 2.07 -6.57
N ARG A 175 -7.82 3.05 -7.42
CA ARG A 175 -7.51 2.84 -8.84
C ARG A 175 -6.00 2.77 -9.03
N PHE A 176 -5.56 1.80 -9.82
CA PHE A 176 -4.16 1.43 -9.94
C PHE A 176 -3.53 1.82 -11.28
N MET A 177 -3.98 2.90 -11.93
CA MET A 177 -3.54 3.22 -13.30
C MET A 177 -2.03 3.49 -13.37
N ASP A 178 -1.49 4.30 -12.46
CA ASP A 178 -0.05 4.58 -12.43
C ASP A 178 0.73 3.40 -11.85
N TRP A 179 0.18 2.69 -10.88
CA TRP A 179 0.81 1.46 -10.35
C TRP A 179 0.93 0.41 -11.45
N MET A 180 -0.03 0.29 -12.36
CA MET A 180 0.02 -0.65 -13.48
C MET A 180 0.83 -0.13 -14.68
N SER A 181 1.42 1.08 -14.60
CA SER A 181 2.15 1.70 -15.71
C SER A 181 1.32 1.69 -17.01
N THR A 182 0.00 1.93 -16.92
CA THR A 182 -0.90 1.66 -18.06
C THR A 182 -0.65 2.61 -19.23
N ASN A 183 -0.32 3.87 -18.96
CA ASN A 183 0.00 4.86 -19.99
C ASN A 183 1.29 4.46 -20.72
N ASN A 184 1.22 4.35 -22.05
CA ASN A 184 2.33 3.92 -22.91
C ASN A 184 2.88 2.51 -22.62
N SER A 185 2.15 1.69 -21.85
CA SER A 185 2.57 0.37 -21.38
C SER A 185 3.13 -0.50 -22.50
N LYS A 186 4.22 -1.24 -22.22
CA LYS A 186 4.80 -2.23 -23.13
C LYS A 186 4.41 -3.67 -22.76
N VAL A 187 3.61 -3.85 -21.71
CA VAL A 187 3.17 -5.17 -21.24
C VAL A 187 2.14 -5.75 -22.21
N THR A 188 2.41 -6.97 -22.69
CA THR A 188 1.52 -7.68 -23.62
C THR A 188 1.14 -9.09 -23.18
N GLU A 189 2.03 -9.83 -22.53
CA GLU A 189 1.79 -11.23 -22.13
C GLU A 189 1.86 -11.38 -20.62
N TRP A 190 1.28 -12.46 -20.09
CA TRP A 190 1.52 -12.90 -18.72
C TRP A 190 2.94 -13.48 -18.64
N ASP A 191 3.93 -12.61 -18.58
CA ASP A 191 5.29 -12.98 -18.18
C ASP A 191 5.54 -12.51 -16.76
N ASP A 192 4.51 -12.65 -15.92
CA ASP A 192 4.62 -12.37 -14.51
C ASP A 192 5.49 -13.46 -13.86
N THR A 193 6.79 -13.31 -14.05
CA THR A 193 7.83 -14.01 -13.32
C THR A 193 8.03 -13.40 -11.94
N ARG A 194 7.28 -12.37 -11.53
CA ARG A 194 7.29 -11.83 -10.18
C ARG A 194 6.70 -12.91 -9.27
N PRO A 195 7.49 -13.57 -8.41
CA PRO A 195 6.92 -14.19 -7.22
C PRO A 195 6.46 -13.02 -6.33
N GLY A 196 5.66 -13.26 -5.28
CA GLY A 196 5.39 -12.27 -4.23
C GLY A 196 6.64 -11.85 -3.43
N GLY A 197 7.68 -11.37 -4.13
CA GLY A 197 9.07 -11.17 -3.71
C GLY A 197 9.95 -10.61 -4.85
N SER A 198 9.38 -9.86 -5.81
CA SER A 198 10.18 -9.00 -6.69
C SER A 198 11.06 -8.08 -5.84
N VAL A 199 12.31 -7.87 -6.27
CA VAL A 199 13.25 -6.93 -5.64
C VAL A 199 12.68 -5.51 -5.54
N ARG A 200 11.80 -5.14 -6.49
CA ARG A 200 11.29 -3.79 -6.69
C ARG A 200 9.88 -3.79 -7.26
N GLU A 201 9.18 -2.69 -7.02
CA GLU A 201 7.82 -2.43 -7.53
C GLU A 201 7.76 -1.12 -8.36
N THR A 202 8.91 -0.50 -8.65
CA THR A 202 8.93 0.77 -9.40
C THR A 202 8.67 0.61 -10.89
N ASP A 203 7.98 1.59 -11.46
CA ASP A 203 7.93 1.87 -12.88
C ASP A 203 9.11 2.77 -13.31
N TYR A 204 9.89 2.37 -14.32
CA TYR A 204 10.97 3.20 -14.85
C TYR A 204 11.36 2.85 -16.29
N ASP A 205 11.14 3.82 -17.20
CA ASP A 205 11.62 3.89 -18.60
C ASP A 205 11.50 2.57 -19.37
N THR A 206 12.59 1.80 -19.49
CA THR A 206 12.68 0.62 -20.35
C THR A 206 12.16 -0.68 -19.72
N ASP A 207 11.89 -0.70 -18.41
CA ASP A 207 11.37 -1.88 -17.68
C ASP A 207 10.04 -1.56 -16.96
N ALA A 208 9.25 -0.70 -17.59
CA ALA A 208 7.96 -0.21 -17.15
C ALA A 208 6.88 -1.32 -17.15
N GLN A 209 6.93 -2.18 -16.13
CA GLN A 209 5.98 -3.29 -15.95
C GLN A 209 4.88 -2.99 -14.91
N GLY A 210 5.08 -1.95 -14.10
CA GLY A 210 4.21 -1.61 -12.97
C GLY A 210 4.30 -2.58 -11.78
N ALA A 211 3.52 -2.29 -10.74
CA ALA A 211 3.35 -3.07 -9.52
C ALA A 211 2.74 -4.45 -9.79
N SER A 212 3.06 -5.41 -8.93
CA SER A 212 2.44 -6.75 -8.94
C SER A 212 0.95 -6.73 -8.58
N VAL A 213 0.20 -7.70 -9.13
CA VAL A 213 -1.23 -7.85 -8.78
C VAL A 213 -1.38 -8.25 -7.32
N GLU A 214 -0.42 -9.00 -6.78
CA GLU A 214 -0.23 -9.31 -5.38
C GLU A 214 -0.19 -8.04 -4.53
N THR A 215 0.69 -7.10 -4.86
CA THR A 215 0.85 -5.84 -4.12
C THR A 215 -0.41 -4.96 -4.22
N MET A 216 -1.04 -4.87 -5.39
CA MET A 216 -2.29 -4.12 -5.57
C MET A 216 -3.46 -4.72 -4.76
N VAL A 217 -3.62 -6.05 -4.80
CA VAL A 217 -4.65 -6.74 -4.02
C VAL A 217 -4.35 -6.66 -2.52
N ALA A 218 -3.08 -6.75 -2.12
CA ALA A 218 -2.67 -6.64 -0.73
C ALA A 218 -3.04 -5.27 -0.13
N VAL A 219 -2.74 -4.16 -0.81
CA VAL A 219 -3.11 -2.84 -0.30
C VAL A 219 -4.61 -2.65 -0.26
N ALA A 220 -5.37 -3.06 -1.28
CA ALA A 220 -6.82 -2.98 -1.30
C ALA A 220 -7.46 -3.77 -0.14
N ASN A 221 -6.94 -4.97 0.13
CA ASN A 221 -7.37 -5.80 1.26
C ASN A 221 -7.01 -5.18 2.61
N GLN A 222 -5.84 -4.55 2.73
CA GLN A 222 -5.36 -3.89 3.95
C GLN A 222 -6.28 -2.73 4.35
N VAL A 223 -6.71 -1.92 3.37
CA VAL A 223 -7.56 -0.75 3.63
C VAL A 223 -9.05 -1.00 3.42
N LYS A 224 -9.47 -2.23 3.07
CA LYS A 224 -10.86 -2.58 2.77
C LYS A 224 -11.50 -1.71 1.69
N ALA A 225 -10.72 -1.37 0.66
CA ALA A 225 -11.19 -0.61 -0.49
C ALA A 225 -11.46 -1.54 -1.69
N ASP A 226 -12.50 -1.25 -2.48
CA ASP A 226 -12.63 -1.88 -3.79
C ASP A 226 -11.39 -1.57 -4.66
N ALA A 227 -11.11 -2.44 -5.63
CA ALA A 227 -9.95 -2.29 -6.51
C ALA A 227 -10.39 -1.94 -7.94
N TRP A 228 -9.75 -0.96 -8.58
CA TRP A 228 -9.97 -0.61 -9.98
C TRP A 228 -8.68 -0.80 -10.77
N PHE A 229 -8.70 -1.79 -11.66
CA PHE A 229 -7.56 -2.20 -12.48
C PHE A 229 -7.67 -1.70 -13.92
N ASN A 230 -6.54 -1.25 -14.45
CA ASN A 230 -6.38 -0.68 -15.78
C ASN A 230 -5.51 -1.59 -16.65
N ILE A 231 -6.16 -2.54 -17.32
CA ILE A 231 -5.50 -3.57 -18.13
C ILE A 231 -4.71 -2.93 -19.28
N PRO A 232 -3.43 -3.26 -19.50
CA PRO A 232 -2.64 -2.69 -20.60
C PRO A 232 -3.29 -2.86 -21.98
N HIS A 233 -3.17 -1.85 -22.85
CA HIS A 233 -3.75 -1.87 -24.20
C HIS A 233 -3.20 -3.01 -25.10
N GLY A 234 -1.97 -3.47 -24.82
CA GLY A 234 -1.34 -4.58 -25.53
C GLY A 234 -1.63 -5.96 -24.92
N ALA A 235 -2.38 -6.03 -23.82
CA ALA A 235 -2.58 -7.27 -23.08
C ALA A 235 -3.28 -8.36 -23.91
N SER A 236 -2.70 -9.56 -23.88
CA SER A 236 -3.24 -10.78 -24.46
C SER A 236 -4.42 -11.29 -23.63
N ASP A 237 -5.24 -12.16 -24.24
CA ASP A 237 -6.37 -12.78 -23.54
C ASP A 237 -5.91 -13.69 -22.38
N ASP A 238 -4.69 -14.22 -22.45
CA ASP A 238 -4.08 -15.03 -21.38
C ASP A 238 -3.67 -14.16 -20.19
N TYR A 239 -3.07 -12.99 -20.46
CA TYR A 239 -2.81 -11.97 -19.43
C TYR A 239 -4.09 -11.59 -18.70
N ILE A 240 -5.13 -11.20 -19.43
CA ILE A 240 -6.40 -10.73 -18.84
C ILE A 240 -7.02 -11.83 -17.97
N ARG A 241 -7.05 -13.08 -18.47
CA ARG A 241 -7.65 -14.21 -17.75
C ARG A 241 -6.87 -14.54 -16.49
N THR A 242 -5.54 -14.54 -16.56
CA THR A 242 -4.69 -14.86 -15.41
C THR A 242 -4.77 -13.77 -14.35
N PHE A 243 -4.70 -12.50 -14.76
CA PHE A 243 -4.88 -11.35 -13.87
C PHE A 243 -6.23 -11.40 -13.16
N ALA A 244 -7.34 -11.54 -13.90
CA ALA A 244 -8.68 -11.62 -13.34
C ALA A 244 -8.85 -12.82 -12.40
N THR A 245 -8.19 -13.95 -12.71
CA THR A 245 -8.21 -15.16 -11.86
C THR A 245 -7.54 -14.89 -10.52
N TYR A 246 -6.37 -14.25 -10.52
CA TYR A 246 -5.70 -13.86 -9.27
C TYR A 246 -6.59 -12.96 -8.42
N VAL A 247 -7.16 -11.91 -9.02
CA VAL A 247 -8.04 -10.97 -8.29
C VAL A 247 -9.26 -11.69 -7.71
N ARG A 248 -9.91 -12.58 -8.46
CA ARG A 248 -11.03 -13.37 -7.96
C ARG A 248 -10.65 -14.20 -6.73
N ASP A 249 -9.47 -14.79 -6.73
CA ASP A 249 -9.04 -15.74 -5.71
C ASP A 249 -8.46 -15.05 -4.46
N HIS A 250 -7.99 -13.80 -4.57
CA HIS A 250 -7.24 -13.11 -3.52
C HIS A 250 -7.84 -11.79 -3.02
N LEU A 251 -8.71 -11.11 -3.79
CA LEU A 251 -9.40 -9.91 -3.29
C LEU A 251 -10.42 -10.31 -2.22
N ALA A 252 -10.37 -9.66 -1.06
CA ALA A 252 -11.14 -10.03 0.12
C ALA A 252 -12.65 -10.08 -0.14
N ASP A 253 -13.31 -11.00 0.55
CA ASP A 253 -14.76 -11.18 0.45
C ASP A 253 -15.50 -9.86 0.77
N GLY A 254 -16.48 -9.52 -0.07
CA GLY A 254 -17.27 -8.29 0.04
C GLY A 254 -16.71 -7.08 -0.73
N LEU A 255 -15.44 -7.10 -1.11
CA LEU A 255 -14.83 -6.10 -1.98
C LEU A 255 -15.11 -6.40 -3.46
N VAL A 256 -15.14 -5.33 -4.27
CA VAL A 256 -15.44 -5.40 -5.71
C VAL A 256 -14.22 -5.02 -6.53
N ALA A 257 -13.96 -5.78 -7.60
CA ALA A 257 -12.98 -5.46 -8.62
C ALA A 257 -13.65 -4.74 -9.81
N ARG A 258 -13.07 -3.63 -10.25
CA ARG A 258 -13.41 -2.94 -11.50
C ARG A 258 -12.33 -3.24 -12.54
N PHE A 259 -12.72 -3.63 -13.74
CA PHE A 259 -11.80 -3.92 -14.84
C PHE A 259 -12.05 -2.93 -15.98
N GLU A 260 -11.05 -2.09 -16.25
CA GLU A 260 -11.02 -1.13 -17.35
C GLU A 260 -9.95 -1.55 -18.36
N PHE A 261 -10.30 -1.53 -19.65
CA PHE A 261 -9.31 -1.80 -20.70
C PHE A 261 -8.57 -0.51 -21.05
N SER A 262 -7.26 -0.49 -20.83
CA SER A 262 -6.36 0.65 -21.02
C SER A 262 -6.76 1.91 -20.23
N ASN A 263 -5.93 2.94 -20.32
CA ASN A 263 -6.27 4.31 -19.92
C ASN A 263 -6.32 5.20 -21.17
N GLU A 264 -7.31 6.10 -21.23
CA GLU A 264 -7.43 7.19 -22.21
C GLU A 264 -7.02 6.87 -23.67
N VAL A 265 -7.56 5.79 -24.26
CA VAL A 265 -7.30 5.45 -25.69
C VAL A 265 -7.86 6.50 -26.66
N TRP A 266 -8.59 7.47 -26.15
CA TRP A 266 -9.04 8.65 -26.88
C TRP A 266 -7.97 9.75 -27.00
N ASN A 267 -6.94 9.71 -26.15
CA ASN A 267 -5.95 10.78 -26.00
C ASN A 267 -4.74 10.54 -26.91
N TRP A 268 -4.60 11.36 -27.96
CA TRP A 268 -3.53 11.26 -28.96
C TRP A 268 -2.13 11.60 -28.41
N GLY A 269 -2.03 12.11 -27.17
CA GLY A 269 -0.78 12.28 -26.46
C GLY A 269 -0.11 10.96 -26.06
N PHE A 270 -0.84 9.84 -26.07
CA PHE A 270 -0.34 8.54 -25.64
C PHE A 270 -0.20 7.51 -26.76
N ASP A 271 0.79 6.62 -26.62
CA ASP A 271 1.11 5.54 -27.56
C ASP A 271 -0.08 4.60 -27.79
N GLN A 272 -0.90 4.33 -26.78
CA GLN A 272 -2.04 3.42 -26.90
C GLN A 272 -3.06 3.87 -27.97
N THR A 273 -3.25 5.17 -28.18
CA THR A 273 -4.16 5.71 -29.22
C THR A 273 -3.61 5.43 -30.61
N HIS A 274 -2.31 5.64 -30.80
CA HIS A 274 -1.62 5.33 -32.06
C HIS A 274 -1.59 3.83 -32.34
N TYR A 275 -1.38 3.01 -31.30
CA TYR A 275 -1.47 1.55 -31.38
C TYR A 275 -2.87 1.11 -31.81
N ALA A 276 -3.92 1.59 -31.15
CA ALA A 276 -5.31 1.28 -31.47
C ALA A 276 -5.65 1.66 -32.92
N GLN A 277 -5.19 2.82 -33.38
CA GLN A 277 -5.35 3.23 -34.78
C GLN A 277 -4.64 2.26 -35.74
N ALA A 278 -3.39 1.89 -35.46
CA ALA A 278 -2.65 0.95 -36.31
C ALA A 278 -3.33 -0.43 -36.38
N GLN A 279 -3.89 -0.91 -35.27
CA GLN A 279 -4.65 -2.17 -35.26
C GLN A 279 -5.96 -2.05 -36.06
N ALA A 280 -6.69 -0.94 -35.92
CA ALA A 280 -7.89 -0.68 -36.70
C ALA A 280 -7.59 -0.68 -38.21
N GLU A 281 -6.50 -0.04 -38.63
CA GLU A 281 -6.07 -0.01 -40.03
C GLU A 281 -5.66 -1.40 -40.54
N ALA A 282 -5.03 -2.21 -39.70
CA ALA A 282 -4.67 -3.59 -40.04
C ALA A 282 -5.91 -4.48 -40.23
N LEU A 283 -6.97 -4.27 -39.46
CA LEU A 283 -8.20 -5.08 -39.51
C LEU A 283 -9.15 -4.63 -40.63
N TRP A 284 -9.32 -3.33 -40.80
CA TRP A 284 -10.41 -2.76 -41.61
C TRP A 284 -9.92 -1.85 -42.75
N GLY A 285 -8.62 -1.59 -42.83
CA GLY A 285 -8.00 -0.72 -43.83
C GLY A 285 -7.85 0.73 -43.37
N ALA A 286 -7.06 1.50 -44.12
CA ALA A 286 -6.80 2.91 -43.80
C ALA A 286 -8.04 3.80 -43.97
N GLY A 287 -8.19 4.81 -43.11
CA GLY A 287 -9.22 5.84 -43.22
C GLY A 287 -10.59 5.46 -42.66
N VAL A 288 -10.67 4.41 -41.84
CA VAL A 288 -11.87 4.03 -41.11
C VAL A 288 -12.23 5.12 -40.11
N GLU A 289 -13.48 5.57 -40.15
CA GLU A 289 -13.96 6.64 -39.27
C GLU A 289 -13.95 6.18 -37.81
N GLY A 290 -13.24 6.93 -36.96
CA GLY A 290 -13.09 6.59 -35.54
C GLY A 290 -12.43 5.22 -35.30
N GLY A 291 -11.60 4.73 -36.23
CA GLY A 291 -11.03 3.38 -36.21
C GLY A 291 -10.40 2.99 -34.86
N TRP A 292 -9.59 3.86 -34.26
CA TRP A 292 -8.98 3.64 -32.95
C TRP A 292 -10.02 3.40 -31.84
N MET A 293 -11.12 4.16 -31.82
CA MET A 293 -12.20 3.96 -30.85
C MET A 293 -13.03 2.70 -31.14
N GLN A 294 -13.25 2.36 -32.41
CA GLN A 294 -13.91 1.10 -32.78
C GLN A 294 -13.08 -0.10 -32.30
N TRP A 295 -11.76 -0.05 -32.49
CA TRP A 295 -10.84 -1.09 -32.02
C TRP A 295 -10.81 -1.16 -30.49
N TYR A 296 -10.76 -0.01 -29.82
CA TYR A 296 -10.87 0.09 -28.36
C TYR A 296 -12.15 -0.58 -27.85
N GLY A 297 -13.32 -0.22 -28.41
CA GLY A 297 -14.60 -0.79 -28.01
C GLY A 297 -14.65 -2.32 -28.19
N MET A 298 -14.11 -2.81 -29.31
CA MET A 298 -13.96 -4.25 -29.55
C MET A 298 -13.10 -4.94 -28.48
N ARG A 299 -11.89 -4.43 -28.18
CA ARG A 299 -11.01 -5.05 -27.18
C ARG A 299 -11.54 -4.93 -25.75
N ALA A 300 -12.14 -3.80 -25.40
CA ALA A 300 -12.80 -3.63 -24.11
C ALA A 300 -13.95 -4.63 -23.92
N ALA A 301 -14.75 -4.89 -24.96
CA ALA A 301 -15.80 -5.91 -24.93
C ALA A 301 -15.24 -7.32 -24.73
N GLN A 302 -14.13 -7.65 -25.41
CA GLN A 302 -13.47 -8.95 -25.26
C GLN A 302 -12.88 -9.14 -23.85
N MET A 303 -12.28 -8.10 -23.26
CA MET A 303 -11.87 -8.11 -21.85
C MET A 303 -13.08 -8.37 -20.95
N ALA A 304 -14.19 -7.65 -21.17
CA ALA A 304 -15.41 -7.80 -20.37
C ALA A 304 -15.96 -9.24 -20.42
N GLU A 305 -15.92 -9.88 -21.60
CA GLU A 305 -16.29 -11.30 -21.78
C GLU A 305 -15.36 -12.25 -21.00
N ILE A 306 -14.04 -12.01 -21.02
CA ILE A 306 -13.06 -12.83 -20.27
C ILE A 306 -13.29 -12.69 -18.76
N VAL A 307 -13.47 -11.46 -18.26
CA VAL A 307 -13.77 -11.23 -16.83
C VAL A 307 -15.08 -11.94 -16.45
N ALA A 308 -16.10 -11.86 -17.32
CA ALA A 308 -17.37 -12.55 -17.08
C ALA A 308 -17.23 -14.09 -17.06
N GLU A 309 -16.34 -14.64 -17.88
CA GLU A 309 -15.98 -16.07 -17.86
C GLU A 309 -15.31 -16.46 -16.54
N VAL A 310 -14.35 -15.65 -16.06
CA VAL A 310 -13.53 -15.93 -14.87
C VAL A 310 -14.34 -15.84 -13.58
N PHE A 311 -15.16 -14.79 -13.43
CA PHE A 311 -15.99 -14.55 -12.24
C PHE A 311 -17.34 -15.28 -12.30
N GLY A 312 -17.79 -15.70 -13.48
CA GLY A 312 -19.03 -16.45 -13.66
C GLY A 312 -20.23 -15.71 -13.07
N THR A 313 -20.90 -16.31 -12.09
CA THR A 313 -22.08 -15.72 -11.43
C THR A 313 -21.78 -14.52 -10.55
N GLU A 314 -20.51 -14.28 -10.23
CA GLU A 314 -20.06 -13.10 -9.46
C GLU A 314 -19.87 -11.85 -10.33
N THR A 315 -20.00 -11.99 -11.65
CA THR A 315 -19.98 -10.87 -12.59
C THR A 315 -21.17 -9.95 -12.33
N GLY A 316 -20.91 -8.66 -12.17
CA GLY A 316 -21.91 -7.64 -11.82
C GLY A 316 -22.12 -7.47 -10.31
N THR A 317 -21.50 -8.30 -9.47
CA THR A 317 -21.57 -8.17 -8.00
C THR A 317 -20.21 -8.10 -7.33
N ARG A 318 -19.22 -8.86 -7.80
CA ARG A 318 -17.82 -8.87 -7.32
C ARG A 318 -16.82 -8.43 -8.39
N ALA A 319 -17.22 -8.48 -9.66
CA ALA A 319 -16.45 -7.93 -10.78
C ALA A 319 -17.33 -7.03 -11.67
N LEU A 320 -16.92 -5.78 -11.84
CA LEU A 320 -17.60 -4.78 -12.66
C LEU A 320 -16.71 -4.41 -13.85
N ASN A 321 -17.16 -4.75 -15.06
CA ASN A 321 -16.53 -4.30 -16.29
C ASN A 321 -16.83 -2.81 -16.58
N VAL A 322 -15.79 -2.06 -16.88
CA VAL A 322 -15.81 -0.62 -17.12
C VAL A 322 -15.57 -0.32 -18.60
N PHE A 323 -16.46 0.49 -19.18
CA PHE A 323 -16.25 1.17 -20.45
C PHE A 323 -15.88 2.62 -20.19
N ALA A 324 -14.75 3.10 -20.70
CA ALA A 324 -14.26 4.46 -20.46
C ALA A 324 -14.30 5.33 -21.73
N THR A 325 -14.59 6.62 -21.55
CA THR A 325 -14.60 7.63 -22.62
C THR A 325 -14.34 9.02 -22.05
N GLN A 326 -14.38 10.09 -22.86
CA GLN A 326 -14.02 11.44 -22.41
C GLN A 326 -15.21 12.37 -22.21
N ALA A 327 -15.26 13.04 -21.05
CA ALA A 327 -16.34 13.96 -20.67
C ALA A 327 -16.45 15.17 -21.62
N GLY A 328 -15.31 15.65 -22.12
CA GLY A 328 -15.25 16.80 -23.02
C GLY A 328 -15.69 16.49 -24.47
N TRP A 329 -15.83 15.22 -24.85
CA TRP A 329 -16.08 14.81 -26.24
C TRP A 329 -17.36 14.00 -26.39
N GLN A 330 -18.49 14.69 -26.29
CA GLN A 330 -19.83 14.10 -26.47
C GLN A 330 -19.98 13.43 -27.85
N GLY A 331 -20.42 12.17 -27.87
CA GLY A 331 -20.61 11.36 -29.06
C GLY A 331 -19.41 10.49 -29.44
N LEU A 332 -18.25 10.67 -28.79
CA LEU A 332 -17.08 9.82 -28.99
C LEU A 332 -17.37 8.35 -28.67
N GLU A 333 -18.16 8.12 -27.62
CA GLU A 333 -18.57 6.79 -27.18
C GLU A 333 -19.32 6.00 -28.26
N GLY A 334 -20.00 6.70 -29.18
CA GLY A 334 -20.73 6.07 -30.30
C GLY A 334 -19.80 5.23 -31.17
N TYR A 335 -18.60 5.74 -31.49
CA TYR A 335 -17.62 4.99 -32.29
C TYR A 335 -17.23 3.67 -31.62
N ALA A 336 -17.00 3.67 -30.31
CA ALA A 336 -16.61 2.46 -29.58
C ALA A 336 -17.78 1.52 -29.31
N LEU A 337 -18.95 2.04 -28.94
CA LEU A 337 -20.12 1.24 -28.55
C LEU A 337 -20.85 0.62 -29.75
N ASP A 338 -20.83 1.27 -30.91
CA ASP A 338 -21.37 0.73 -32.16
C ASP A 338 -20.34 -0.13 -32.91
N ALA A 339 -19.07 0.30 -32.94
CA ALA A 339 -17.97 -0.36 -33.65
C ALA A 339 -18.39 -0.93 -35.02
N ALA A 340 -18.92 -0.06 -35.89
CA ALA A 340 -19.61 -0.43 -37.11
C ALA A 340 -18.82 -1.40 -38.02
N ASP A 341 -17.51 -1.22 -38.14
CA ASP A 341 -16.64 -2.08 -38.97
C ASP A 341 -16.38 -3.44 -38.30
N PHE A 342 -16.28 -3.49 -36.96
CA PHE A 342 -16.23 -4.75 -36.21
C PHE A 342 -17.53 -5.55 -36.41
N VAL A 343 -18.68 -4.87 -36.31
CA VAL A 343 -19.99 -5.49 -36.51
C VAL A 343 -20.18 -5.94 -37.96
N ALA A 344 -19.73 -5.14 -38.94
CA ALA A 344 -19.75 -5.52 -40.35
C ALA A 344 -18.86 -6.76 -40.63
N ALA A 345 -17.79 -6.95 -39.87
CA ALA A 345 -16.95 -8.14 -39.91
C ALA A 345 -17.52 -9.36 -39.15
N GLY A 346 -18.71 -9.24 -38.56
CA GLY A 346 -19.42 -10.33 -37.86
C GLY A 346 -19.26 -10.30 -36.33
N GLY A 347 -18.67 -9.25 -35.76
CA GLY A 347 -18.62 -9.01 -34.32
C GLY A 347 -19.97 -8.61 -33.72
N THR A 348 -20.08 -8.72 -32.40
CA THR A 348 -21.22 -8.19 -31.63
C THR A 348 -20.94 -6.74 -31.26
N PRO A 349 -21.91 -5.82 -31.36
CA PRO A 349 -21.73 -4.43 -30.90
C PRO A 349 -21.22 -4.38 -29.45
N PRO A 350 -20.15 -3.62 -29.12
CA PRO A 350 -19.60 -3.56 -27.77
C PRO A 350 -20.60 -3.12 -26.68
N ARG A 351 -21.65 -2.36 -27.04
CA ARG A 351 -22.76 -2.03 -26.11
C ARG A 351 -23.54 -3.24 -25.57
N ASP A 352 -23.47 -4.39 -26.25
CA ASP A 352 -24.15 -5.62 -25.83
C ASP A 352 -23.24 -6.52 -24.97
N ALA A 353 -21.97 -6.13 -24.78
CA ALA A 353 -21.02 -6.83 -23.92
C ALA A 353 -21.37 -6.63 -22.43
N PRO A 354 -20.85 -7.48 -21.50
CA PRO A 354 -21.24 -7.45 -20.09
C PRO A 354 -20.56 -6.32 -19.30
N PHE A 355 -20.71 -5.08 -19.77
CA PHE A 355 -20.33 -3.86 -19.06
C PHE A 355 -21.36 -3.49 -17.98
N HIS A 356 -20.88 -2.80 -16.94
CA HIS A 356 -21.69 -2.32 -15.82
C HIS A 356 -21.51 -0.83 -15.57
N ILE A 357 -20.34 -0.30 -15.91
CA ILE A 357 -19.94 1.07 -15.65
C ILE A 357 -19.63 1.78 -16.97
N TYR A 358 -20.16 2.98 -17.12
CA TYR A 358 -19.77 3.99 -18.09
C TYR A 358 -18.93 5.03 -17.36
N ALA A 359 -17.64 5.13 -17.68
CA ALA A 359 -16.69 5.98 -16.98
C ALA A 359 -16.23 7.16 -17.84
N ILE A 360 -16.10 8.34 -17.21
CA ILE A 360 -15.57 9.57 -17.83
C ILE A 360 -14.53 10.27 -16.94
N ALA A 361 -13.82 11.26 -17.48
CA ALA A 361 -12.98 12.17 -16.69
C ALA A 361 -13.54 13.60 -16.64
N PRO A 362 -14.37 13.96 -15.64
CA PRO A 362 -15.05 15.25 -15.59
C PRO A 362 -14.20 16.31 -14.87
N TYR A 363 -13.08 16.71 -15.46
CA TYR A 363 -12.21 17.75 -14.90
C TYR A 363 -12.83 19.16 -14.95
N PHE A 364 -12.53 20.00 -13.96
CA PHE A 364 -12.88 21.42 -13.96
C PHE A 364 -11.64 22.33 -13.95
N GLY A 365 -11.75 23.53 -14.52
CA GLY A 365 -10.71 24.56 -14.46
C GLY A 365 -9.53 24.43 -15.43
N GLY A 366 -9.56 23.50 -16.37
CA GLY A 366 -8.57 23.41 -17.46
C GLY A 366 -8.52 24.62 -18.38
N SER A 367 -9.64 25.34 -18.57
CA SER A 367 -9.70 26.50 -19.47
C SER A 367 -8.70 27.59 -19.09
N ILE A 368 -8.53 27.88 -17.79
CA ILE A 368 -7.63 28.95 -17.33
C ILE A 368 -6.15 28.62 -17.53
N GLY A 369 -5.82 27.36 -17.76
CA GLY A 369 -4.46 26.92 -18.11
C GLY A 369 -4.11 27.08 -19.58
N SER A 370 -5.07 27.44 -20.43
CA SER A 370 -4.85 27.56 -21.87
C SER A 370 -4.37 28.96 -22.26
N GLY A 371 -3.64 29.03 -23.38
CA GLY A 371 -3.15 30.30 -23.93
C GLY A 371 -4.25 31.32 -24.25
N ASP A 372 -5.51 30.90 -24.38
CA ASP A 372 -6.64 31.80 -24.59
C ASP A 372 -6.94 32.70 -23.37
N TYR A 373 -6.49 32.30 -22.16
CA TYR A 373 -6.72 33.01 -20.90
C TYR A 373 -5.45 33.59 -20.26
N ALA A 374 -4.29 33.49 -20.93
CA ALA A 374 -3.01 33.93 -20.38
C ALA A 374 -3.01 35.40 -19.91
N ASP A 375 -3.58 36.32 -20.69
CA ASP A 375 -3.68 37.74 -20.30
C ASP A 375 -4.52 37.95 -19.03
N LEU A 376 -5.61 37.19 -18.89
CA LEU A 376 -6.49 37.25 -17.72
C LEU A 376 -5.80 36.70 -16.46
N VAL A 377 -5.08 35.60 -16.61
CA VAL A 377 -4.29 35.01 -15.52
C VAL A 377 -3.18 35.96 -15.08
N ASN A 378 -2.47 36.59 -16.02
CA ASN A 378 -1.44 37.58 -15.73
C ASN A 378 -2.00 38.81 -14.98
N ASP A 379 -3.20 39.26 -15.33
CA ASP A 379 -3.90 40.32 -14.60
C ASP A 379 -4.23 39.90 -13.16
N TRP A 380 -4.62 38.65 -12.93
CA TRP A 380 -4.83 38.11 -11.57
C TRP A 380 -3.53 38.02 -10.78
N ILE A 381 -2.46 37.52 -11.38
CA ILE A 381 -1.13 37.45 -10.74
C ILE A 381 -0.70 38.85 -10.29
N ALA A 382 -0.82 39.85 -11.18
CA ALA A 382 -0.49 41.24 -10.86
C ALA A 382 -1.38 41.83 -9.74
N ALA A 383 -2.60 41.31 -9.55
CA ALA A 383 -3.55 41.75 -8.54
C ALA A 383 -3.39 41.08 -7.16
N GLY A 384 -2.49 40.09 -7.02
CA GLY A 384 -2.18 39.41 -5.76
C GLY A 384 -3.40 38.73 -5.13
N GLU A 385 -3.64 38.95 -3.84
CA GLU A 385 -4.78 38.38 -3.09
C GLU A 385 -6.15 38.62 -3.75
N SER A 386 -6.35 39.80 -4.38
CA SER A 386 -7.59 40.06 -5.12
C SER A 386 -7.70 39.28 -6.45
N GLY A 387 -6.56 38.89 -7.02
CA GLY A 387 -6.48 38.02 -8.19
C GLY A 387 -6.86 36.57 -7.87
N PHE A 388 -6.40 36.03 -6.73
CA PHE A 388 -6.85 34.70 -6.27
C PHE A 388 -8.37 34.66 -6.10
N ALA A 389 -8.96 35.67 -5.44
CA ALA A 389 -10.41 35.75 -5.30
C ALA A 389 -11.15 35.83 -6.65
N ALA A 390 -10.58 36.54 -7.63
CA ALA A 390 -11.14 36.63 -8.98
C ALA A 390 -11.03 35.30 -9.75
N ALA A 391 -9.91 34.58 -9.60
CA ALA A 391 -9.73 33.26 -10.20
C ALA A 391 -10.74 32.25 -9.64
N ILE A 392 -10.95 32.22 -8.32
CA ILE A 392 -11.97 31.37 -7.68
C ILE A 392 -13.38 31.70 -8.19
N ASP A 393 -13.72 32.99 -8.31
CA ASP A 393 -15.02 33.41 -8.86
C ASP A 393 -15.19 32.98 -10.31
N PHE A 394 -14.12 33.06 -11.11
CA PHE A 394 -14.13 32.60 -12.51
C PHE A 394 -14.28 31.08 -12.61
N LEU A 395 -13.60 30.29 -11.78
CA LEU A 395 -13.78 28.83 -11.74
C LEU A 395 -15.22 28.42 -11.39
N ARG A 396 -15.89 29.23 -10.55
CA ARG A 396 -17.28 28.98 -10.16
C ARG A 396 -18.29 29.45 -11.21
N HIS A 397 -18.12 30.67 -11.75
CA HIS A 397 -19.16 31.38 -12.50
C HIS A 397 -18.75 31.79 -13.92
N GLY A 398 -17.53 31.49 -14.36
CA GLY A 398 -17.02 31.84 -15.68
C GLY A 398 -17.83 31.17 -16.80
N ASP A 399 -17.99 31.86 -17.92
CA ASP A 399 -18.68 31.34 -19.11
C ASP A 399 -17.74 30.42 -19.92
N VAL A 400 -17.30 29.33 -19.27
CA VAL A 400 -16.45 28.29 -19.85
C VAL A 400 -17.02 26.90 -19.53
N PRO A 401 -16.86 25.90 -20.42
CA PRO A 401 -17.54 24.60 -20.28
C PRO A 401 -17.17 23.81 -19.01
N ASP A 402 -15.98 24.04 -18.48
CA ASP A 402 -15.38 23.36 -17.33
C ASP A 402 -15.35 24.23 -16.06
N SER A 403 -16.17 25.28 -16.02
CA SER A 403 -16.54 25.98 -14.79
C SER A 403 -17.64 25.21 -14.05
N LEU A 404 -17.80 25.45 -12.75
CA LEU A 404 -18.87 24.81 -11.98
C LEU A 404 -20.28 25.19 -12.47
N ALA A 405 -20.44 26.39 -13.05
CA ALA A 405 -21.71 26.82 -13.64
C ALA A 405 -22.16 25.98 -14.84
N HIS A 406 -21.23 25.35 -15.57
CA HIS A 406 -21.51 24.67 -16.84
C HIS A 406 -21.16 23.17 -16.86
N ILE A 407 -20.23 22.70 -16.02
CA ILE A 407 -19.75 21.31 -16.05
C ILE A 407 -20.87 20.27 -15.83
N GLY A 408 -21.92 20.64 -15.09
CA GLY A 408 -23.11 19.82 -14.89
C GLY A 408 -23.82 19.44 -16.21
N GLU A 409 -23.73 20.27 -17.25
CA GLU A 409 -24.32 19.99 -18.57
C GLU A 409 -23.64 18.79 -19.25
N SER A 410 -22.30 18.69 -19.17
CA SER A 410 -21.56 17.54 -19.68
C SER A 410 -21.86 16.28 -18.87
N ILE A 411 -21.86 16.38 -17.54
CA ILE A 411 -22.16 15.25 -16.66
C ILE A 411 -23.56 14.70 -16.95
N ALA A 412 -24.57 15.58 -17.09
CA ALA A 412 -25.94 15.17 -17.38
C ALA A 412 -26.08 14.50 -18.77
N TYR A 413 -25.30 14.92 -19.76
CA TYR A 413 -25.25 14.25 -21.06
C TYR A 413 -24.79 12.80 -20.91
N HIS A 414 -23.64 12.59 -20.25
CA HIS A 414 -23.06 11.26 -20.05
C HIS A 414 -23.92 10.38 -19.15
N ALA A 415 -24.58 10.95 -18.14
CA ALA A 415 -25.55 10.25 -17.32
C ALA A 415 -26.74 9.74 -18.16
N GLY A 416 -27.19 10.53 -19.15
CA GLY A 416 -28.21 10.10 -20.11
C GLY A 416 -27.78 8.92 -20.97
N VAL A 417 -26.51 8.90 -21.41
CA VAL A 417 -25.93 7.77 -22.16
C VAL A 417 -25.86 6.52 -21.28
N ALA A 418 -25.28 6.64 -20.08
CA ALA A 418 -25.18 5.53 -19.13
C ALA A 418 -26.56 4.94 -18.80
N GLN A 419 -27.56 5.81 -18.54
CA GLN A 419 -28.94 5.39 -18.28
C GLN A 419 -29.55 4.64 -19.48
N ALA A 420 -29.30 5.08 -20.71
CA ALA A 420 -29.82 4.40 -21.90
C ALA A 420 -29.23 2.99 -22.09
N LEU A 421 -28.01 2.76 -21.60
CA LEU A 421 -27.32 1.48 -21.61
C LEU A 421 -27.68 0.60 -20.38
N GLY A 422 -28.27 1.20 -19.34
CA GLY A 422 -28.52 0.53 -18.06
C GLY A 422 -27.26 0.37 -17.21
N TRP A 423 -26.26 1.23 -17.43
CA TRP A 423 -24.98 1.25 -16.72
C TRP A 423 -24.93 2.39 -15.71
N GLN A 424 -24.05 2.26 -14.72
CA GLN A 424 -23.75 3.33 -13.78
C GLN A 424 -22.74 4.31 -14.37
N LEU A 425 -22.95 5.62 -14.21
CA LEU A 425 -21.95 6.64 -14.50
C LEU A 425 -20.95 6.71 -13.35
N GLU A 426 -19.66 6.49 -13.62
CA GLU A 426 -18.57 6.73 -12.67
C GLU A 426 -17.52 7.67 -13.27
N ALA A 427 -16.65 8.24 -12.44
CA ALA A 427 -15.47 8.97 -12.90
C ALA A 427 -14.21 8.16 -12.61
N TYR A 428 -13.46 7.81 -13.67
CA TYR A 428 -12.21 7.07 -13.54
C TYR A 428 -11.09 7.97 -13.01
N GLU A 429 -11.16 9.27 -13.31
CA GLU A 429 -10.34 10.33 -12.75
C GLU A 429 -11.17 11.62 -12.71
N GLY A 430 -10.97 12.48 -11.70
CA GLY A 430 -11.73 13.71 -11.54
C GLY A 430 -11.06 14.68 -10.58
N GLY A 431 -11.65 15.88 -10.47
CA GLY A 431 -11.09 17.00 -9.71
C GLY A 431 -10.71 18.17 -10.62
N GLN A 432 -9.78 18.99 -10.15
CA GLN A 432 -9.26 20.15 -10.87
C GLN A 432 -8.26 19.74 -11.97
N HIS A 433 -8.13 20.57 -13.01
CA HIS A 433 -7.13 20.45 -14.07
C HIS A 433 -6.44 21.80 -14.34
N ILE A 434 -6.07 22.50 -13.27
CA ILE A 434 -5.46 23.83 -13.29
C ILE A 434 -3.94 23.67 -13.35
N VAL A 435 -3.38 23.93 -14.52
CA VAL A 435 -1.96 23.81 -14.84
C VAL A 435 -1.68 24.65 -16.10
N ASP A 436 -0.45 25.12 -16.27
CA ASP A 436 -0.02 25.68 -17.56
C ASP A 436 -0.06 24.58 -18.64
N LEU A 437 -1.05 24.63 -19.53
CA LEU A 437 -1.26 23.61 -20.55
C LEU A 437 -0.20 23.67 -21.65
N ASP A 438 0.38 24.85 -21.95
CA ASP A 438 1.44 24.93 -22.96
C ASP A 438 2.69 24.23 -22.42
N GLY A 439 3.07 24.56 -21.18
CA GLY A 439 4.15 23.90 -20.48
C GLY A 439 3.97 22.38 -20.31
N LEU A 440 2.75 21.93 -19.94
CA LEU A 440 2.44 20.51 -19.75
C LEU A 440 2.66 19.69 -21.04
N PHE A 441 2.33 20.25 -22.20
CA PHE A 441 2.44 19.55 -23.49
C PHE A 441 3.73 19.89 -24.26
N GLY A 442 4.79 20.30 -23.54
CA GLY A 442 6.15 20.47 -24.07
C GLY A 442 6.46 21.86 -24.65
N GLY A 443 5.58 22.84 -24.41
CA GLY A 443 5.79 24.26 -24.67
C GLY A 443 6.67 24.96 -23.62
N GLU A 444 6.71 26.30 -23.67
CA GLU A 444 7.48 27.10 -22.72
C GLU A 444 6.69 27.27 -21.42
N GLN A 445 7.27 26.83 -20.30
CA GLN A 445 6.68 26.97 -18.97
C GLN A 445 6.75 28.41 -18.46
N ASP A 446 5.65 28.96 -17.94
CA ASP A 446 5.63 30.22 -17.20
C ASP A 446 5.74 29.98 -15.67
N PRO A 447 6.88 30.31 -15.04
CA PRO A 447 7.07 30.08 -13.61
C PRO A 447 6.14 30.91 -12.71
N GLU A 448 5.72 32.11 -13.14
CA GLU A 448 4.81 32.95 -12.36
C GLU A 448 3.40 32.36 -12.35
N GLN A 449 2.94 31.86 -13.51
CA GLN A 449 1.66 31.15 -13.61
C GLN A 449 1.69 29.82 -12.85
N THR A 450 2.77 29.05 -12.98
CA THR A 450 2.96 27.80 -12.24
C THR A 450 2.82 28.04 -10.73
N ALA A 451 3.55 29.03 -10.19
CA ALA A 451 3.46 29.38 -8.77
C ALA A 451 2.05 29.83 -8.38
N PHE A 452 1.40 30.64 -9.20
CA PHE A 452 0.03 31.09 -8.96
C PHE A 452 -0.96 29.92 -8.91
N PHE A 453 -0.89 28.96 -9.84
CA PHE A 453 -1.79 27.81 -9.86
C PHE A 453 -1.55 26.87 -8.67
N VAL A 454 -0.29 26.59 -8.32
CA VAL A 454 0.05 25.80 -7.12
C VAL A 454 -0.50 26.45 -5.85
N ASP A 455 -0.41 27.78 -5.73
CA ASP A 455 -0.96 28.49 -4.57
C ASP A 455 -2.50 28.57 -4.61
N LEU A 456 -3.11 28.69 -5.79
CA LEU A 456 -4.56 28.82 -5.98
C LEU A 456 -5.31 27.60 -5.44
N VAL A 457 -4.83 26.38 -5.72
CA VAL A 457 -5.48 25.15 -5.27
C VAL A 457 -5.32 24.90 -3.76
N LYS A 458 -4.39 25.61 -3.11
CA LYS A 458 -4.14 25.54 -1.66
C LYS A 458 -4.90 26.61 -0.87
N ARG A 459 -5.68 27.48 -1.52
CA ARG A 459 -6.47 28.52 -0.85
C ARG A 459 -7.63 27.93 -0.03
N PRO A 460 -7.98 28.49 1.14
CA PRO A 460 -9.12 28.02 1.93
C PRO A 460 -10.44 27.97 1.16
N GLU A 461 -10.68 28.93 0.26
CA GLU A 461 -11.88 29.02 -0.58
C GLU A 461 -12.02 27.85 -1.56
N PHE A 462 -10.91 27.17 -1.86
CA PHE A 462 -10.89 26.00 -2.74
C PHE A 462 -11.62 24.81 -2.11
N GLN A 463 -11.70 24.76 -0.76
CA GLN A 463 -12.46 23.73 -0.06
C GLN A 463 -13.95 23.79 -0.43
N ASP A 464 -14.54 24.99 -0.43
CA ASP A 464 -15.94 25.19 -0.79
C ASP A 464 -16.18 24.92 -2.29
N LEU A 465 -15.22 25.28 -3.14
CA LEU A 465 -15.27 25.02 -4.58
C LEU A 465 -15.31 23.51 -4.89
N TYR A 466 -14.46 22.72 -4.23
CA TYR A 466 -14.46 21.26 -4.37
C TYR A 466 -15.75 20.61 -3.84
N ALA A 467 -16.27 21.09 -2.71
CA ALA A 467 -17.54 20.59 -2.17
C ALA A 467 -18.71 20.84 -3.14
N GLU A 468 -18.74 22.01 -3.79
CA GLU A 468 -19.72 22.34 -4.83
C GLU A 468 -19.57 21.44 -6.06
N TYR A 469 -18.34 21.21 -6.53
CA TYR A 469 -18.04 20.28 -7.63
C TYR A 469 -18.57 18.86 -7.36
N PHE A 470 -18.30 18.30 -6.17
CA PHE A 470 -18.81 16.97 -5.81
C PHE A 470 -20.35 16.93 -5.75
N GLN A 471 -20.97 18.01 -5.28
CA GLN A 471 -22.42 18.12 -5.25
C GLN A 471 -23.00 18.19 -6.67
N ILE A 472 -22.37 18.94 -7.58
CA ILE A 472 -22.75 18.99 -9.00
C ILE A 472 -22.64 17.62 -9.65
N TRP A 473 -21.55 16.89 -9.41
CA TRP A 473 -21.36 15.52 -9.89
C TRP A 473 -22.51 14.61 -9.46
N LYS A 474 -22.82 14.60 -8.17
CA LYS A 474 -23.91 13.83 -7.59
C LYS A 474 -25.28 14.22 -8.17
N ASP A 475 -25.59 15.51 -8.23
CA ASP A 475 -26.90 16.02 -8.66
C ASP A 475 -27.18 15.79 -10.15
N ASN A 476 -26.13 15.61 -10.96
CA ASN A 476 -26.23 15.36 -12.40
C ASN A 476 -26.09 13.87 -12.76
N GLY A 477 -26.20 12.96 -11.79
CA GLY A 477 -26.31 11.51 -12.02
C GLY A 477 -24.99 10.75 -11.99
N GLY A 478 -23.90 11.39 -11.55
CA GLY A 478 -22.63 10.73 -11.31
C GLY A 478 -22.67 9.83 -10.08
N GLY A 479 -21.96 8.70 -10.13
CA GLY A 479 -21.78 7.74 -9.03
C GLY A 479 -20.44 7.91 -8.33
N LEU A 480 -19.67 6.83 -8.21
CA LEU A 480 -18.30 6.89 -7.68
C LEU A 480 -17.43 7.84 -8.51
N MET A 481 -16.59 8.62 -7.84
CA MET A 481 -15.52 9.39 -8.48
C MET A 481 -14.17 9.04 -7.85
N ALA A 482 -13.24 8.58 -8.67
CA ALA A 482 -11.84 8.52 -8.31
C ALA A 482 -11.20 9.90 -8.51
N GLN A 483 -10.56 10.45 -7.48
CA GLN A 483 -9.66 11.60 -7.64
C GLN A 483 -8.45 11.19 -8.50
N PHE A 484 -7.89 12.13 -9.27
CA PHE A 484 -6.79 11.84 -10.18
C PHE A 484 -5.52 11.29 -9.50
N SER A 485 -5.18 11.77 -8.31
CA SER A 485 -4.02 11.24 -7.57
C SER A 485 -4.15 11.51 -6.08
N ASP A 486 -3.74 10.55 -5.25
CA ASP A 486 -3.68 10.66 -3.80
C ASP A 486 -2.53 11.58 -3.34
N PHE A 487 -1.34 11.43 -3.92
CA PHE A 487 -0.14 12.16 -3.56
C PHE A 487 0.46 12.92 -4.75
N GLY A 488 1.30 13.90 -4.46
CA GLY A 488 2.06 14.63 -5.47
C GLY A 488 2.13 16.11 -5.14
N ALA A 489 3.35 16.59 -4.87
CA ALA A 489 3.60 18.00 -4.67
C ALA A 489 3.34 18.77 -5.99
N GLY A 490 2.85 20.00 -5.86
CA GLY A 490 2.64 20.86 -7.02
C GLY A 490 3.96 21.28 -7.67
N ASP A 491 4.07 21.09 -8.98
CA ASP A 491 5.21 21.52 -9.78
C ASP A 491 4.78 22.05 -11.16
N GLN A 492 5.72 22.16 -12.11
CA GLN A 492 5.47 22.63 -13.48
C GLN A 492 4.50 21.74 -14.27
N TYR A 493 4.32 20.48 -13.86
CA TYR A 493 3.38 19.55 -14.48
C TYR A 493 2.01 19.59 -13.82
N GLY A 494 1.83 20.37 -12.75
CA GLY A 494 0.55 20.62 -12.09
C GLY A 494 0.56 20.25 -10.61
N SER A 495 -0.55 20.52 -9.91
CA SER A 495 -0.78 20.11 -8.52
C SER A 495 -1.91 19.09 -8.45
N TRP A 496 -1.55 17.83 -8.63
CA TRP A 496 -2.48 16.73 -8.85
C TRP A 496 -2.90 15.99 -7.58
N GLY A 497 -1.96 15.80 -6.64
CA GLY A 497 -2.16 14.98 -5.43
C GLY A 497 -3.08 15.62 -4.41
N ILE A 498 -4.01 14.87 -3.83
CA ILE A 498 -4.83 15.35 -2.69
C ILE A 498 -3.93 15.89 -1.56
N TRP A 499 -2.83 15.17 -1.27
CA TRP A 499 -1.76 15.58 -0.37
C TRP A 499 -0.44 15.78 -1.13
N ASP A 500 0.43 16.68 -0.65
CA ASP A 500 1.76 16.86 -1.24
C ASP A 500 2.65 15.62 -1.02
N SER A 501 2.50 14.93 0.12
CA SER A 501 3.18 13.67 0.48
C SER A 501 2.41 12.88 1.54
N ALA A 502 2.80 11.63 1.82
CA ALA A 502 2.25 10.84 2.92
C ALA A 502 2.42 11.51 4.30
N TYR A 503 3.45 12.34 4.46
CA TYR A 503 3.76 13.06 5.71
C TYR A 503 3.16 14.47 5.76
N ALA A 504 2.45 14.91 4.71
CA ALA A 504 1.92 16.27 4.64
C ALA A 504 0.65 16.44 5.49
N GLU A 505 0.50 17.62 6.09
CA GLU A 505 -0.75 18.04 6.71
C GLU A 505 -1.89 18.15 5.66
N ASP A 506 -3.14 18.14 6.14
CA ASP A 506 -4.29 18.27 5.27
C ASP A 506 -4.39 19.69 4.66
N SER A 507 -4.32 19.77 3.33
CA SER A 507 -4.63 20.99 2.58
C SER A 507 -6.15 21.26 2.57
N PRO A 508 -6.61 22.49 2.23
CA PRO A 508 -8.05 22.75 2.05
C PRO A 508 -8.72 21.81 1.04
N ARG A 509 -7.99 21.38 -0.01
CA ARG A 509 -8.46 20.35 -0.95
C ARG A 509 -8.63 18.99 -0.25
N ALA A 510 -7.64 18.55 0.52
CA ALA A 510 -7.73 17.31 1.29
C ALA A 510 -8.90 17.33 2.27
N LEU A 511 -9.13 18.45 2.96
CA LEU A 511 -10.26 18.62 3.85
C LEU A 511 -11.61 18.52 3.12
N ALA A 512 -11.72 19.05 1.89
CA ALA A 512 -12.94 18.90 1.07
C ALA A 512 -13.20 17.45 0.69
N VAL A 513 -12.14 16.74 0.24
CA VAL A 513 -12.22 15.32 -0.13
C VAL A 513 -12.66 14.49 1.06
N LYS A 514 -12.00 14.61 2.21
CA LYS A 514 -12.33 13.89 3.45
C LYS A 514 -13.77 14.17 3.90
N ALA A 515 -14.15 15.45 3.96
CA ALA A 515 -15.49 15.83 4.40
C ALA A 515 -16.60 15.23 3.52
N PHE A 516 -16.40 15.16 2.20
CA PHE A 516 -17.37 14.55 1.30
C PHE A 516 -17.33 13.01 1.37
N ARG A 517 -16.14 12.41 1.29
CA ARG A 517 -15.90 10.96 1.38
C ARG A 517 -16.50 10.34 2.63
N ASP A 518 -16.34 10.99 3.78
CA ASP A 518 -16.73 10.47 5.09
C ASP A 518 -18.13 10.93 5.52
N GLY A 519 -18.63 12.01 4.92
CA GLY A 519 -19.89 12.67 5.28
C GLY A 519 -21.09 12.22 4.44
N VAL A 520 -20.86 11.60 3.29
CA VAL A 520 -21.89 11.28 2.31
C VAL A 520 -21.94 9.77 2.12
N ALA A 521 -23.10 9.14 2.34
CA ALA A 521 -23.28 7.74 1.99
C ALA A 521 -23.28 7.56 0.46
N ALA A 522 -22.82 6.40 -0.01
CA ALA A 522 -23.00 6.00 -1.41
C ALA A 522 -24.46 6.24 -1.86
N TRP A 523 -24.63 6.98 -2.95
CA TRP A 523 -25.94 7.38 -3.50
C TRP A 523 -26.23 6.74 -4.86
N TRP A 524 -25.31 5.91 -5.35
CA TRP A 524 -25.42 5.14 -6.58
C TRP A 524 -25.85 3.69 -6.27
N ALA A 525 -25.83 2.81 -7.27
CA ALA A 525 -26.33 1.44 -7.16
C ALA A 525 -25.35 0.51 -6.40
N ASP A 526 -25.17 0.77 -5.11
CA ASP A 526 -24.37 -0.05 -4.21
C ASP A 526 -25.01 -0.04 -2.81
N ASP A 527 -25.54 -1.20 -2.39
CA ASP A 527 -26.27 -1.37 -1.13
C ASP A 527 -25.46 -2.09 -0.05
N ARG A 528 -24.15 -2.27 -0.27
CA ARG A 528 -23.26 -2.91 0.70
C ARG A 528 -23.19 -2.09 1.99
N PRO A 529 -23.24 -2.75 3.16
CA PRO A 529 -23.18 -2.06 4.44
C PRO A 529 -21.86 -1.29 4.61
N SER A 530 -21.88 -0.19 5.38
CA SER A 530 -20.68 0.61 5.66
C SER A 530 -19.55 -0.21 6.27
N GLU A 531 -19.90 -1.23 7.04
CA GLU A 531 -19.04 -2.18 7.74
C GLU A 531 -18.17 -3.00 6.77
N THR A 532 -18.56 -3.12 5.50
CA THR A 532 -17.72 -3.74 4.46
C THR A 532 -16.42 -2.97 4.22
N PHE A 533 -16.41 -1.66 4.52
CA PHE A 533 -15.30 -0.74 4.29
C PHE A 533 -14.68 -0.25 5.60
N GLU A 534 -15.09 -0.82 6.73
CA GLU A 534 -14.44 -0.53 8.02
C GLU A 534 -13.14 -1.32 8.09
N ASN A 535 -12.02 -0.61 8.11
CA ASN A 535 -10.69 -1.14 8.36
C ASN A 535 -10.24 -0.84 9.80
N GLY A 536 -9.17 -1.50 10.23
CA GLY A 536 -8.47 -1.10 11.46
C GLY A 536 -7.71 0.20 11.27
N ALA A 537 -7.37 0.83 12.37
CA ALA A 537 -6.51 1.99 12.43
C ALA A 537 -5.07 1.61 12.09
N ALA A 538 -4.42 2.39 11.23
CA ALA A 538 -2.96 2.37 11.06
C ALA A 538 -2.43 3.71 11.57
N ARG A 539 -1.76 3.71 12.73
CA ARG A 539 -1.29 4.92 13.42
C ARG A 539 0.13 4.76 13.92
N VAL A 540 0.92 5.81 13.75
CA VAL A 540 2.28 5.90 14.27
C VAL A 540 2.40 7.22 15.04
N ASP A 541 2.69 7.12 16.33
CA ASP A 541 3.22 8.23 17.12
C ASP A 541 4.68 7.95 17.45
N ARG A 542 5.49 8.99 17.30
CA ARG A 542 6.95 8.90 17.37
C ARG A 542 7.51 9.52 18.64
N GLU A 543 6.75 10.39 19.33
CA GLU A 543 7.24 11.14 20.47
C GLU A 543 6.18 11.43 21.53
N GLY A 544 6.46 11.10 22.78
CA GLY A 544 5.67 11.50 23.94
C GLY A 544 5.01 10.33 24.65
N ASP A 545 4.40 10.59 25.81
CA ASP A 545 3.63 9.58 26.53
C ASP A 545 2.24 9.46 25.88
N ASP A 546 1.98 8.36 25.18
CA ASP A 546 0.78 8.22 24.35
C ASP A 546 -0.28 7.29 24.94
N VAL A 547 -1.54 7.55 24.57
CA VAL A 547 -2.66 6.63 24.82
C VAL A 547 -3.32 6.33 23.48
N MET A 548 -3.06 5.13 22.97
CA MET A 548 -3.62 4.64 21.71
C MET A 548 -4.73 3.62 21.98
N GLN A 549 -5.87 3.84 21.34
CA GLN A 549 -6.96 2.87 21.30
C GLN A 549 -7.23 2.48 19.84
N GLY A 550 -7.21 1.18 19.63
CA GLY A 550 -7.60 0.47 18.43
C GLY A 550 -9.10 0.48 18.20
N THR A 551 -9.52 -0.37 17.27
CA THR A 551 -10.88 -0.47 16.77
C THR A 551 -11.46 -1.85 17.13
N ALA A 552 -12.33 -2.40 16.28
CA ALA A 552 -12.79 -3.78 16.44
C ALA A 552 -12.37 -4.63 15.23
N ARG A 553 -11.28 -4.21 14.59
CA ARG A 553 -10.69 -4.75 13.36
C ARG A 553 -9.18 -4.72 13.56
N GLY A 554 -8.46 -5.59 12.85
CA GLY A 554 -7.01 -5.66 12.94
C GLY A 554 -6.33 -4.31 12.65
N ASP A 555 -5.67 -3.76 13.66
CA ASP A 555 -5.03 -2.46 13.69
C ASP A 555 -3.50 -2.59 13.58
N ILE A 556 -2.85 -1.49 13.20
CA ILE A 556 -1.40 -1.30 13.29
C ILE A 556 -1.16 -0.06 14.14
N LEU A 557 -0.74 -0.24 15.39
CA LEU A 557 -0.51 0.85 16.33
C LEU A 557 0.95 0.86 16.77
N VAL A 558 1.65 1.96 16.49
CA VAL A 558 3.08 2.12 16.80
C VAL A 558 3.27 3.36 17.67
N ALA A 559 3.70 3.19 18.92
CA ALA A 559 3.98 4.27 19.87
C ALA A 559 5.45 4.24 20.29
N LEU A 560 6.31 5.07 19.70
CA LEU A 560 7.77 4.89 19.84
C LEU A 560 8.32 5.42 21.17
N ALA A 561 8.59 6.71 21.31
CA ALA A 561 9.32 7.22 22.47
C ALA A 561 8.38 7.74 23.55
N GLY A 562 8.56 7.37 24.81
CA GLY A 562 7.73 7.81 25.95
C GLY A 562 7.12 6.62 26.69
N ASN A 563 6.37 6.86 27.75
CA ASN A 563 5.66 5.81 28.48
C ASN A 563 4.22 5.70 27.95
N ASN A 564 3.95 4.67 27.16
CA ASN A 564 2.76 4.55 26.33
C ASN A 564 1.76 3.54 26.90
N SER A 565 0.50 3.73 26.54
CA SER A 565 -0.59 2.78 26.77
C SER A 565 -1.28 2.50 25.44
N VAL A 566 -1.13 1.28 24.93
CA VAL A 566 -1.66 0.84 23.64
C VAL A 566 -2.64 -0.30 23.85
N ASP A 567 -3.87 -0.16 23.35
CA ASP A 567 -4.94 -1.17 23.45
C ASP A 567 -5.51 -1.44 22.05
N GLY A 568 -5.31 -2.64 21.51
CA GLY A 568 -5.80 -3.08 20.19
C GLY A 568 -7.30 -3.40 20.16
N ALA A 569 -7.85 -3.79 21.32
CA ALA A 569 -9.25 -4.13 21.54
C ALA A 569 -9.75 -5.43 20.88
N GLU A 570 -10.38 -5.40 19.70
CA GLU A 570 -10.76 -6.63 18.97
C GLU A 570 -10.17 -6.58 17.58
N GLY A 571 -9.80 -7.73 17.01
CA GLY A 571 -9.10 -7.80 15.73
C GLY A 571 -7.77 -8.52 15.89
N ASP A 572 -7.16 -8.89 14.77
CA ASP A 572 -5.79 -9.42 14.77
C ASP A 572 -4.85 -8.20 14.65
N ASP A 573 -4.29 -7.74 15.77
CA ASP A 573 -3.62 -6.45 15.88
C ASP A 573 -2.08 -6.55 15.86
N LEU A 574 -1.43 -5.54 15.29
CA LEU A 574 0.03 -5.33 15.38
C LEU A 574 0.32 -4.11 16.24
N LEU A 575 0.79 -4.35 17.47
CA LEU A 575 1.08 -3.33 18.46
C LEU A 575 2.60 -3.24 18.70
N THR A 576 3.16 -2.05 18.54
CA THR A 576 4.58 -1.79 18.83
C THR A 576 4.71 -0.58 19.76
N ALA A 577 5.42 -0.75 20.86
CA ALA A 577 5.94 0.33 21.68
C ALA A 577 7.47 0.39 21.60
N GLY A 578 8.06 1.54 21.91
CA GLY A 578 9.47 1.81 21.67
C GLY A 578 10.31 1.92 22.93
N ALA A 579 10.63 3.13 23.37
CA ALA A 579 11.50 3.35 24.51
C ALA A 579 10.73 4.06 25.62
N GLY A 580 10.72 3.51 26.82
CA GLY A 580 9.93 3.96 27.97
C GLY A 580 9.28 2.77 28.64
N ASP A 581 8.65 2.99 29.80
CA ASP A 581 7.91 1.92 30.49
C ASP A 581 6.48 1.87 29.92
N ASP A 582 6.23 0.91 29.03
CA ASP A 582 5.05 0.82 28.18
C ASP A 582 4.02 -0.22 28.66
N GLY A 583 2.75 -0.05 28.28
CA GLY A 583 1.66 -0.99 28.52
C GLY A 583 0.92 -1.34 27.23
N LEU A 584 0.97 -2.59 26.80
CA LEU A 584 0.34 -3.09 25.58
C LEU A 584 -0.72 -4.15 25.90
N SER A 585 -1.89 -4.03 25.28
CA SER A 585 -3.00 -4.98 25.37
C SER A 585 -3.51 -5.32 23.97
N GLY A 586 -3.39 -6.58 23.52
CA GLY A 586 -3.90 -7.03 22.22
C GLY A 586 -5.43 -7.07 22.23
N GLY A 587 -5.98 -7.86 23.15
CA GLY A 587 -7.42 -7.91 23.40
C GLY A 587 -8.03 -9.20 22.90
N ALA A 588 -8.68 -9.20 21.74
CA ALA A 588 -9.29 -10.40 21.19
C ALA A 588 -9.01 -10.54 19.69
N GLY A 589 -8.33 -11.62 19.31
CA GLY A 589 -7.83 -11.91 17.98
C GLY A 589 -6.43 -12.49 18.11
N ASP A 590 -5.80 -12.87 17.01
CA ASP A 590 -4.43 -13.36 17.04
C ASP A 590 -3.47 -12.16 16.93
N ASP A 591 -2.94 -11.68 18.08
CA ASP A 591 -2.24 -10.39 18.18
C ASP A 591 -0.70 -10.51 18.19
N VAL A 592 -0.02 -9.44 17.77
CA VAL A 592 1.45 -9.32 17.83
C VAL A 592 1.85 -8.06 18.60
N LEU A 593 2.49 -8.22 19.75
CA LEU A 593 2.87 -7.15 20.68
C LEU A 593 4.40 -7.10 20.86
N THR A 594 5.01 -5.92 20.68
CA THR A 594 6.45 -5.69 20.89
C THR A 594 6.67 -4.39 21.67
N ALA A 595 7.32 -4.40 22.85
CA ALA A 595 7.48 -3.20 23.69
C ALA A 595 8.89 -2.56 23.68
N ARG A 596 9.91 -3.31 23.24
CA ARG A 596 11.30 -2.89 23.03
C ARG A 596 12.07 -2.51 24.28
N GLY A 597 11.95 -1.31 24.84
CA GLY A 597 12.97 -0.79 25.75
C GLY A 597 12.41 -0.08 26.96
N GLY A 598 12.42 -0.74 28.12
CA GLY A 598 11.87 -0.21 29.34
C GLY A 598 11.37 -1.34 30.23
N ALA A 599 10.69 -1.04 31.34
CA ALA A 599 10.05 -2.08 32.12
C ALA A 599 8.56 -2.16 31.74
N ASP A 600 8.24 -3.10 30.85
CA ASP A 600 6.98 -3.08 30.11
C ASP A 600 5.94 -4.06 30.66
N GLY A 601 4.67 -3.82 30.35
CA GLY A 601 3.55 -4.71 30.64
C GLY A 601 2.83 -5.12 29.37
N LEU A 602 2.85 -6.41 29.02
CA LEU A 602 2.20 -6.95 27.82
C LEU A 602 1.09 -7.93 28.22
N LEU A 603 -0.09 -7.74 27.62
CA LEU A 603 -1.25 -8.64 27.73
C LEU A 603 -1.71 -9.03 26.32
N GLY A 604 -1.60 -10.30 25.94
CA GLY A 604 -2.09 -10.79 24.65
C GLY A 604 -3.62 -10.75 24.59
N GLY A 605 -4.27 -11.48 25.48
CA GLY A 605 -5.72 -11.42 25.66
C GLY A 605 -6.38 -12.72 25.29
N LYS A 606 -7.11 -12.78 24.16
CA LYS A 606 -7.73 -14.01 23.66
C LYS A 606 -7.31 -14.21 22.21
N GLY A 607 -6.81 -15.38 21.89
CA GLY A 607 -6.35 -15.72 20.55
C GLY A 607 -4.96 -16.31 20.66
N ARG A 608 -4.27 -16.47 19.54
CA ARG A 608 -2.90 -16.98 19.52
C ARG A 608 -1.95 -15.82 19.37
N ASP A 609 -1.43 -15.37 20.50
CA ASP A 609 -0.71 -14.11 20.56
C ASP A 609 0.81 -14.31 20.50
N VAL A 610 1.53 -13.30 20.01
CA VAL A 610 3.00 -13.24 20.00
C VAL A 610 3.44 -12.01 20.78
N LEU A 611 4.08 -12.20 21.93
CA LEU A 611 4.52 -11.12 22.82
C LEU A 611 6.05 -11.09 22.94
N ASN A 612 6.63 -9.91 22.78
CA ASN A 612 8.05 -9.66 22.96
C ASN A 612 8.28 -8.43 23.86
N GLY A 613 8.79 -8.65 25.07
CA GLY A 613 9.13 -7.58 26.03
C GLY A 613 10.26 -6.71 25.52
N GLY A 614 11.44 -7.30 25.32
CA GLY A 614 12.59 -6.63 24.75
C GLY A 614 13.67 -6.41 25.81
N ASP A 615 14.28 -5.24 25.84
CA ASP A 615 15.22 -4.81 26.86
C ASP A 615 14.49 -4.28 28.09
N GLY A 616 14.70 -4.90 29.25
CA GLY A 616 14.28 -4.37 30.54
C GLY A 616 13.75 -5.42 31.50
N ALA A 617 12.73 -5.11 32.27
CA ALA A 617 12.23 -6.03 33.30
C ALA A 617 10.73 -6.15 33.14
N ASP A 618 10.32 -7.05 32.26
CA ASP A 618 9.01 -7.00 31.66
C ASP A 618 8.03 -7.94 32.35
N VAL A 619 6.75 -7.65 32.20
CA VAL A 619 5.65 -8.46 32.72
C VAL A 619 4.76 -8.90 31.57
N LEU A 620 4.77 -10.19 31.26
CA LEU A 620 4.04 -10.77 30.13
C LEU A 620 2.92 -11.68 30.63
N THR A 621 1.72 -11.50 30.07
CA THR A 621 0.58 -12.40 30.21
C THR A 621 0.06 -12.73 28.82
N GLY A 622 0.19 -13.98 28.37
CA GLY A 622 -0.37 -14.42 27.08
C GLY A 622 -1.89 -14.26 27.08
N GLY A 623 -2.55 -14.87 28.05
CA GLY A 623 -4.00 -14.86 28.14
C GLY A 623 -4.54 -16.17 27.58
N ARG A 624 -5.74 -16.17 27.01
CA ARG A 624 -6.34 -17.41 26.50
C ARG A 624 -5.91 -17.68 25.08
N GLY A 625 -5.17 -18.76 24.90
CA GLY A 625 -4.93 -19.36 23.60
C GLY A 625 -3.61 -20.07 23.63
N ALA A 626 -2.92 -20.12 22.49
CA ALA A 626 -1.63 -20.80 22.40
C ALA A 626 -0.58 -19.77 22.01
N ASP A 627 0.02 -19.17 23.03
CA ASP A 627 0.77 -17.94 22.89
C ASP A 627 2.29 -18.19 22.82
N LEU A 628 3.00 -17.27 22.17
CA LEU A 628 4.45 -17.25 22.07
C LEU A 628 4.99 -16.06 22.84
N LEU A 629 5.73 -16.31 23.92
CA LEU A 629 6.20 -15.28 24.84
C LEU A 629 7.72 -15.20 24.82
N SER A 630 8.28 -14.00 24.64
CA SER A 630 9.71 -13.70 24.77
C SER A 630 9.89 -12.56 25.76
N GLY A 631 10.65 -12.79 26.84
CA GLY A 631 10.97 -11.74 27.80
C GLY A 631 12.02 -10.78 27.24
N GLY A 632 13.04 -11.32 26.59
CA GLY A 632 14.16 -10.57 26.03
C GLY A 632 15.33 -10.44 27.01
N LEU A 633 15.91 -9.24 27.07
CA LEU A 633 17.03 -8.91 27.93
C LEU A 633 16.56 -8.32 29.26
N GLY A 634 16.58 -9.14 30.30
CA GLY A 634 16.68 -8.63 31.66
C GLY A 634 16.14 -9.62 32.68
N ALA A 635 15.16 -9.21 33.48
CA ALA A 635 14.62 -10.07 34.55
C ALA A 635 13.10 -10.06 34.49
N ASP A 636 12.58 -10.98 33.70
CA ASP A 636 11.20 -10.90 33.21
C ASP A 636 10.27 -11.78 34.04
N ARG A 637 8.98 -11.44 34.01
CA ARG A 637 7.94 -12.20 34.71
C ARG A 637 6.84 -12.63 33.75
N PHE A 638 6.65 -13.94 33.63
CA PHE A 638 5.57 -14.55 32.88
C PHE A 638 4.44 -14.95 33.85
N ILE A 639 3.24 -14.41 33.67
CA ILE A 639 2.12 -14.57 34.62
C ILE A 639 1.05 -15.50 34.03
N PHE A 640 0.60 -16.47 34.84
CA PHE A 640 -0.54 -17.34 34.55
C PHE A 640 -1.51 -17.31 35.73
N THR A 641 -2.76 -16.96 35.46
CA THR A 641 -3.77 -16.69 36.51
C THR A 641 -4.90 -17.70 36.56
N GLU A 642 -5.23 -18.34 35.44
CA GLU A 642 -6.19 -19.43 35.36
C GLU A 642 -5.70 -20.55 34.44
N THR A 643 -6.22 -21.77 34.58
CA THR A 643 -5.82 -22.90 33.72
C THR A 643 -6.14 -22.67 32.25
N ALA A 644 -7.11 -21.79 31.96
CA ALA A 644 -7.49 -21.41 30.60
C ALA A 644 -6.43 -20.55 29.91
N ASP A 645 -5.48 -19.97 30.66
CA ASP A 645 -4.39 -19.16 30.10
C ASP A 645 -3.36 -20.00 29.35
N SER A 646 -3.32 -21.32 29.55
CA SER A 646 -2.34 -22.20 28.87
C SER A 646 -2.82 -23.65 28.91
N ALA A 647 -4.05 -23.86 28.40
CA ALA A 647 -4.76 -25.12 28.50
C ALA A 647 -4.10 -26.23 27.66
N VAL A 648 -4.27 -27.49 28.05
CA VAL A 648 -3.70 -28.62 27.28
C VAL A 648 -4.20 -28.63 25.83
N GLY A 649 -3.26 -28.68 24.87
CA GLY A 649 -3.54 -28.59 23.44
C GLY A 649 -3.58 -27.16 22.87
N ALA A 650 -3.54 -26.16 23.74
CA ALA A 650 -3.31 -24.75 23.46
C ALA A 650 -2.39 -24.19 24.56
N GLY A 651 -1.23 -24.83 24.77
CA GLY A 651 -0.29 -24.44 25.80
C GLY A 651 0.72 -23.43 25.27
N ASP A 652 1.08 -22.47 26.12
CA ASP A 652 2.00 -21.39 25.79
C ASP A 652 3.43 -21.87 25.67
N SER A 653 4.21 -21.14 24.86
CA SER A 653 5.64 -21.33 24.69
C SER A 653 6.41 -20.09 25.11
N ILE A 654 7.23 -20.21 26.15
CA ILE A 654 8.22 -19.19 26.51
C ILE A 654 9.53 -19.52 25.77
N LEU A 655 9.95 -18.61 24.90
CA LEU A 655 10.96 -18.87 23.89
C LEU A 655 12.41 -18.73 24.39
N ASP A 656 12.63 -17.92 25.42
CA ASP A 656 13.96 -17.45 25.85
C ASP A 656 14.22 -17.51 27.37
N PHE A 657 13.40 -18.22 28.14
CA PHE A 657 13.47 -18.26 29.61
C PHE A 657 14.89 -18.43 30.20
N GLN A 658 15.35 -17.40 30.91
CA GLN A 658 16.64 -17.29 31.55
C GLN A 658 16.59 -17.70 33.03
N ARG A 659 17.03 -18.93 33.30
CA ARG A 659 17.09 -19.48 34.66
C ARG A 659 17.89 -18.58 35.62
N GLY A 660 17.31 -18.28 36.79
CA GLY A 660 17.94 -17.47 37.84
C GLY A 660 17.80 -15.96 37.63
N HIS A 661 17.16 -15.55 36.53
CA HIS A 661 16.87 -14.17 36.17
C HIS A 661 15.35 -13.99 36.06
N ASP A 662 14.71 -14.81 35.22
CA ASP A 662 13.28 -14.74 34.96
C ASP A 662 12.46 -15.47 36.02
N GLN A 663 11.19 -15.08 36.11
CA GLN A 663 10.21 -15.64 37.03
C GLN A 663 8.98 -16.14 36.28
N LEU A 664 8.56 -17.36 36.61
CA LEU A 664 7.26 -17.89 36.24
C LEU A 664 6.30 -17.70 37.43
N ASP A 665 5.33 -16.81 37.26
CA ASP A 665 4.29 -16.52 38.26
C ASP A 665 3.05 -17.36 38.02
N ILE A 666 2.89 -18.37 38.87
CA ILE A 666 1.76 -19.29 38.91
C ILE A 666 1.09 -19.26 40.29
N SER A 667 1.30 -18.17 41.05
CA SER A 667 0.84 -18.03 42.43
C SER A 667 -0.68 -17.91 42.57
N ALA A 668 -1.35 -17.58 41.46
CA ALA A 668 -2.81 -17.55 41.37
C ALA A 668 -3.43 -18.94 41.12
N LEU A 669 -2.64 -19.93 40.71
CA LEU A 669 -3.10 -21.27 40.38
C LEU A 669 -3.20 -22.18 41.62
N GLY A 670 -4.00 -23.25 41.51
CA GLY A 670 -4.17 -24.26 42.56
C GLY A 670 -5.56 -24.27 43.19
N GLY A 671 -6.55 -23.60 42.60
CA GLY A 671 -7.95 -23.66 43.03
C GLY A 671 -8.18 -23.21 44.49
N GLY A 672 -7.34 -22.32 45.02
CA GLY A 672 -7.36 -21.90 46.43
C GLY A 672 -6.64 -22.86 47.40
N GLN A 673 -5.90 -23.84 46.89
CA GLN A 673 -4.99 -24.71 47.64
C GLN A 673 -3.54 -24.40 47.27
N ALA A 674 -2.59 -24.77 48.13
CA ALA A 674 -1.18 -24.66 47.82
C ALA A 674 -0.75 -25.76 46.83
N LEU A 675 -0.09 -25.38 45.74
CA LEU A 675 0.45 -26.32 44.75
C LEU A 675 1.52 -27.24 45.38
N VAL A 676 1.31 -28.55 45.24
CA VAL A 676 2.26 -29.56 45.73
C VAL A 676 3.26 -29.92 44.63
N TRP A 677 4.53 -29.57 44.84
CA TRP A 677 5.61 -29.92 43.90
C TRP A 677 5.90 -31.43 43.86
N ARG A 678 5.79 -32.02 42.67
CA ARG A 678 5.98 -33.45 42.40
C ARG A 678 7.29 -33.78 41.67
N ALA A 679 8.10 -32.77 41.36
CA ALA A 679 9.25 -32.90 40.46
C ALA A 679 8.81 -33.51 39.11
N SER A 680 9.46 -34.57 38.62
CA SER A 680 9.09 -35.25 37.37
C SER A 680 8.17 -36.46 37.56
N ARG A 681 7.56 -36.63 38.74
CA ARG A 681 6.64 -37.75 38.99
C ARG A 681 5.28 -37.43 38.39
N ALA A 682 4.61 -38.46 37.87
CA ALA A 682 3.21 -38.36 37.45
C ALA A 682 2.32 -37.84 38.60
N PHE A 683 1.24 -37.16 38.23
CA PHE A 683 0.20 -36.70 39.16
C PHE A 683 -0.45 -37.89 39.88
N SER A 684 -0.91 -37.66 41.11
CA SER A 684 -1.45 -38.69 41.97
C SER A 684 -2.93 -38.98 41.79
N GLY A 685 -3.70 -38.02 41.26
CA GLY A 685 -5.16 -38.07 41.28
C GLY A 685 -5.73 -38.10 42.70
N SER A 686 -5.06 -37.44 43.66
CA SER A 686 -5.45 -37.48 45.08
C SER A 686 -6.42 -36.37 45.51
N GLY A 687 -6.88 -35.54 44.57
CA GLY A 687 -7.76 -34.40 44.82
C GLY A 687 -7.06 -33.18 45.42
N VAL A 688 -5.73 -33.09 45.30
CA VAL A 688 -4.94 -31.92 45.66
C VAL A 688 -4.31 -31.35 44.40
N ALA A 689 -4.13 -30.02 44.35
CA ALA A 689 -3.45 -29.39 43.24
C ALA A 689 -1.95 -29.74 43.24
N GLU A 690 -1.44 -30.20 42.10
CA GLU A 690 -0.06 -30.69 41.94
C GLU A 690 0.65 -30.00 40.78
N LEU A 691 1.93 -29.69 40.97
CA LEU A 691 2.82 -29.12 39.96
C LEU A 691 3.94 -30.12 39.66
N ARG A 692 4.17 -30.42 38.38
CA ARG A 692 5.30 -31.22 37.91
C ARG A 692 6.06 -30.47 36.83
N ILE A 693 7.38 -30.71 36.77
CA ILE A 693 8.23 -30.23 35.69
C ILE A 693 9.02 -31.40 35.15
N GLU A 694 8.97 -31.58 33.84
CA GLU A 694 9.66 -32.67 33.18
C GLU A 694 10.18 -32.28 31.81
N ARG A 695 11.10 -33.11 31.30
CA ARG A 695 11.50 -33.07 29.90
C ARG A 695 11.19 -34.43 29.29
N PRO A 696 10.17 -34.55 28.42
CA PRO A 696 9.72 -35.84 27.91
C PRO A 696 10.84 -36.63 27.21
N ASN A 697 11.69 -35.95 26.42
CA ASN A 697 12.90 -36.49 25.78
C ASN A 697 13.99 -35.41 25.70
N GLY A 698 15.28 -35.79 25.59
CA GLY A 698 16.42 -34.86 25.68
C GLY A 698 16.40 -33.65 24.73
N ASP A 699 15.80 -33.80 23.55
CA ASP A 699 15.70 -32.74 22.53
C ASP A 699 14.38 -31.95 22.59
N GLN A 700 13.49 -32.25 23.54
CA GLN A 700 12.20 -31.57 23.69
C GLN A 700 12.30 -30.38 24.67
N PRO A 701 11.39 -29.40 24.56
CA PRO A 701 11.23 -28.32 25.54
C PRO A 701 11.00 -28.85 26.96
N LEU A 702 11.30 -28.02 27.96
CA LEU A 702 10.95 -28.32 29.34
C LEU A 702 9.46 -28.03 29.54
N MET A 703 8.71 -29.00 30.06
CA MET A 703 7.28 -28.87 30.30
C MET A 703 7.03 -28.54 31.78
N VAL A 704 6.30 -27.45 32.02
CA VAL A 704 5.68 -27.14 33.32
C VAL A 704 4.22 -27.55 33.24
N GLN A 705 3.77 -28.42 34.13
CA GLN A 705 2.42 -28.98 34.07
C GLN A 705 1.75 -28.87 35.44
N ILE A 706 0.49 -28.47 35.43
CA ILE A 706 -0.33 -28.32 36.64
C ILE A 706 -1.59 -29.18 36.51
N ASP A 707 -1.85 -29.99 37.53
CA ASP A 707 -3.13 -30.66 37.82
C ASP A 707 -3.80 -29.83 38.91
N GLU A 708 -4.68 -28.91 38.53
CA GLU A 708 -5.32 -27.98 39.46
C GLU A 708 -6.48 -28.67 40.21
N ASN A 709 -7.23 -29.50 39.51
CA ASN A 709 -8.44 -30.13 40.06
C ASN A 709 -8.14 -31.43 40.86
N GLY A 710 -6.93 -31.96 40.73
CA GLY A 710 -6.40 -33.11 41.45
C GLY A 710 -6.90 -34.46 40.94
N ASP A 711 -7.38 -34.56 39.70
CA ASP A 711 -7.87 -35.80 39.08
C ASP A 711 -6.76 -36.67 38.46
N GLY A 712 -5.53 -36.17 38.44
CA GLY A 712 -4.36 -36.85 37.91
C GLY A 712 -4.08 -36.55 36.44
N ALA A 713 -4.83 -35.65 35.80
CA ALA A 713 -4.59 -35.14 34.46
C ALA A 713 -3.98 -33.73 34.52
N THR A 714 -3.30 -33.35 33.44
CA THR A 714 -2.81 -31.98 33.28
C THR A 714 -3.99 -31.08 32.91
N ASP A 715 -4.18 -29.98 33.65
CA ASP A 715 -5.15 -28.92 33.35
C ASP A 715 -4.48 -27.76 32.60
N LEU A 716 -3.21 -27.46 32.92
CA LEU A 716 -2.39 -26.41 32.29
C LEU A 716 -1.00 -26.94 31.94
N GLU A 717 -0.49 -26.59 30.75
CA GLU A 717 0.86 -26.93 30.30
C GLU A 717 1.58 -25.72 29.70
N ILE A 718 2.83 -25.47 30.12
CA ILE A 718 3.69 -24.40 29.59
C ILE A 718 4.99 -25.03 29.07
N MET A 719 5.39 -24.63 27.87
CA MET A 719 6.64 -25.05 27.23
C MET A 719 7.73 -24.00 27.44
N LEU A 720 8.84 -24.37 28.06
CA LEU A 720 10.04 -23.54 28.09
C LEU A 720 11.04 -24.03 27.04
N VAL A 721 11.25 -23.23 26.00
CA VAL A 721 12.15 -23.51 24.89
C VAL A 721 13.56 -23.05 25.23
N GLY A 722 14.59 -23.76 24.74
CA GLY A 722 16.00 -23.35 24.88
C GLY A 722 16.62 -23.46 26.28
N THR A 723 15.83 -23.51 27.35
CA THR A 723 16.34 -23.56 28.72
C THR A 723 16.77 -24.97 29.13
N GLY A 724 17.82 -25.09 29.95
CA GLY A 724 18.32 -26.37 30.49
C GLY A 724 17.54 -26.88 31.71
N GLY A 725 16.74 -26.03 32.35
CA GLY A 725 15.96 -26.35 33.54
C GLY A 725 15.57 -25.11 34.33
N ILE A 726 14.57 -25.24 35.20
CA ILE A 726 14.06 -24.18 36.08
C ILE A 726 14.26 -24.57 37.56
N GLY A 727 14.54 -23.59 38.41
CA GLY A 727 14.72 -23.74 39.86
C GLY A 727 13.52 -23.21 40.64
N ILE A 728 13.44 -23.56 41.93
CA ILE A 728 12.34 -23.11 42.80
C ILE A 728 12.36 -21.59 43.06
N ALA A 729 13.51 -20.93 42.87
CA ALA A 729 13.63 -19.48 42.99
C ALA A 729 13.07 -18.74 41.77
N ASP A 730 12.92 -19.46 40.65
CA ASP A 730 12.37 -18.96 39.40
C ASP A 730 10.84 -19.15 39.36
N LEU A 731 10.24 -19.73 40.41
CA LEU A 731 8.80 -19.95 40.54
C LEU A 731 8.22 -19.05 41.62
N LEU A 732 7.16 -18.31 41.32
CA LEU A 732 6.28 -17.69 42.30
C LEU A 732 5.04 -18.59 42.46
N LEU A 733 4.80 -19.08 43.69
CA LEU A 733 3.81 -20.11 44.05
C LEU A 733 2.82 -19.60 45.09
#